data_AF-A0A414B1X5-F1
#
_entry.id   AF-A0A414B1X5-F1
#
_cell.length_a   1.000
_cell.length_b   1.000
_cell.length_c   1.000
_cell.angle_alpha   90.00
_cell.angle_beta   90.00
_cell.angle_gamma   90.00
#
_symmetry.space_group_name_H-M   'P 1'
#
loop_
_entity.id
_entity.type
_entity.pdbx_description
1 polymer ?
#
loop_
_entity_poly.entity_id
_entity_poly.type
_entity_poly.pdbx_seq_one_letter_code
_entity_poly.pdbx_strand_id
1 'polypeptide(L)'
;MKDNQMKFKMTISKINVIKVGSVLSGKVEKGEITVGDKIEFEGVDGKQELEIKGIADNDTRKRIERAGKDKNVGLLVVEKNCEQMGLQEGIMIYIAEEEAHEDYFSDLFGDLEEEKVEEGESNNKEVLANQAAIRIVVVYSDKLESISVDGIQMKDISVIKNMPIPNWFSETEDRNGWEGLIAEIRKMLDDDSVDLSFEFHGPQESQYIFEECISKRGFGNNKISKETVAKENLEEAKRKEHRGLYNEAFKDYLQAADFGELEEAQFKVGEYYYAYCEGESKADFSLSEEEAIAQAIKYYELAANKGNADAQYSLYTIFYEGIYVEENYEEAFKWGMKAANQGHADAEYGVAEAYQYGNGVKIDYKEAVKWYERAADQGLTEALTELGYDYKFGDMNLSVNYGKSFAYYIQAAQKGDMAGQANVAEFYMEGKGIEKNEEEALKWYRKAAEQGDSDSEYAIGQYYEYDGNDIKLAIEWYRKAAEQGYVDAQMKMKNCYENGEGLEKDLTQAFEWAEKAAIQGNIKAQCYLGKCYKEGVGVKADKDKAIEWYEKAAEQGDAEAQCEVGKSYDIWASDDRVLFRKYENTKEENDEKALPWYKKAAEQGYAEAQYRYGIIYCRSAFYNTEDMGLSEKIKIGDEWNKKAADNEHPYIDACLKIADYHYDYIDEHPVGRSAAMLAAAAAIPVANVITLPAAIAGTIGTRFAKKWLFVDTDDGKEMIKYYRRAAELGSEKAKERLKELEKYL
;
A
#
# COMPACT_ATOMS: atom_id res chain seq x y z
N MET A 1 16.53 -66.00 10.33
CA MET A 1 16.55 -65.89 11.80
C MET A 1 17.84 -66.46 12.35
N LYS A 2 18.80 -65.56 12.60
CA LYS A 2 19.88 -65.65 13.58
C LYS A 2 20.05 -64.21 14.10
N ASP A 3 20.27 -64.05 15.41
CA ASP A 3 20.42 -62.75 16.10
C ASP A 3 19.18 -61.84 16.11
N ASN A 4 17.99 -62.40 16.41
CA ASN A 4 16.72 -61.66 16.58
C ASN A 4 16.27 -60.77 15.39
N GLN A 5 16.93 -60.88 14.24
CA GLN A 5 16.45 -60.31 12.97
C GLN A 5 15.83 -61.42 12.10
N MET A 6 14.54 -61.24 11.75
CA MET A 6 13.96 -61.92 10.61
C MET A 6 14.44 -61.22 9.33
N LYS A 7 15.37 -61.85 8.61
CA LYS A 7 15.64 -61.49 7.22
C LYS A 7 14.65 -62.22 6.33
N PHE A 8 13.77 -61.46 5.68
CA PHE A 8 12.97 -61.94 4.57
C PHE A 8 13.67 -61.59 3.26
N LYS A 9 13.53 -62.48 2.28
CA LYS A 9 14.05 -62.25 0.94
C LYS A 9 12.85 -61.98 0.05
N MET A 10 12.68 -60.73 -0.35
CA MET A 10 11.61 -60.28 -1.23
C MET A 10 12.24 -59.48 -2.37
N THR A 11 11.64 -59.60 -3.53
CA THR A 11 12.27 -59.41 -4.83
C THR A 11 11.32 -58.55 -5.67
N ILE A 12 11.78 -57.60 -6.50
CA ILE A 12 10.90 -56.77 -7.37
C ILE A 12 11.70 -56.38 -8.64
N SER A 13 11.19 -56.66 -9.86
CA SER A 13 11.94 -56.47 -11.13
C SER A 13 11.72 -55.13 -11.81
N LYS A 14 10.53 -54.54 -11.72
CA LYS A 14 10.20 -53.29 -12.41
C LYS A 14 8.87 -52.72 -11.90
N ILE A 15 8.85 -51.43 -11.56
CA ILE A 15 7.63 -50.66 -11.28
C ILE A 15 7.38 -49.80 -12.51
N ASN A 16 6.25 -49.98 -13.18
CA ASN A 16 6.01 -49.41 -14.52
C ASN A 16 5.01 -48.24 -14.57
N VAL A 17 4.56 -47.70 -13.42
CA VAL A 17 3.93 -46.38 -13.21
C VAL A 17 3.40 -46.35 -11.76
N ILE A 18 3.42 -45.20 -11.09
CA ILE A 18 2.69 -44.94 -9.83
C ILE A 18 1.80 -43.71 -10.08
N LYS A 19 0.49 -43.85 -9.85
CA LYS A 19 -0.48 -42.76 -9.84
C LYS A 19 -1.03 -42.66 -8.41
N VAL A 20 -1.03 -41.47 -7.83
CA VAL A 20 -1.54 -41.25 -6.47
C VAL A 20 -3.06 -41.14 -6.54
N GLY A 21 -3.73 -42.11 -5.90
CA GLY A 21 -5.18 -42.32 -5.94
C GLY A 21 -5.55 -43.61 -6.70
N SER A 22 -5.93 -44.63 -5.93
CA SER A 22 -6.40 -45.98 -6.33
C SER A 22 -5.33 -46.93 -6.91
N VAL A 23 -5.16 -48.05 -6.21
CA VAL A 23 -4.29 -49.24 -6.39
C VAL A 23 -3.62 -49.45 -7.77
N LEU A 24 -2.31 -49.76 -7.76
CA LEU A 24 -1.57 -50.28 -8.92
C LEU A 24 -0.94 -51.65 -8.59
N SER A 25 -1.20 -52.62 -9.46
CA SER A 25 -0.62 -53.97 -9.39
C SER A 25 0.53 -54.14 -10.39
N GLY A 26 1.50 -54.98 -10.08
CA GLY A 26 2.65 -55.25 -10.94
C GLY A 26 3.38 -56.54 -10.58
N LYS A 27 4.01 -57.18 -11.57
CA LYS A 27 4.64 -58.50 -11.46
C LYS A 27 6.14 -58.41 -11.11
N VAL A 28 6.60 -59.34 -10.29
CA VAL A 28 7.91 -59.34 -9.61
C VAL A 28 8.88 -60.42 -10.16
N GLU A 29 10.14 -60.06 -10.45
CA GLU A 29 11.28 -60.97 -10.70
C GLU A 29 12.63 -60.42 -10.13
N LYS A 30 13.40 -61.24 -9.42
CA LYS A 30 14.80 -61.04 -8.92
C LYS A 30 15.32 -59.83 -8.04
N GLY A 31 15.41 -59.82 -6.69
CA GLY A 31 16.17 -58.76 -5.93
C GLY A 31 16.17 -58.80 -4.36
N GLU A 32 16.97 -57.98 -3.65
CA GLU A 32 17.02 -57.77 -2.17
C GLU A 32 16.94 -56.25 -1.84
N ILE A 33 16.25 -55.83 -0.76
CA ILE A 33 16.11 -54.42 -0.29
C ILE A 33 16.52 -54.30 1.18
N THR A 34 17.19 -53.20 1.54
CA THR A 34 17.78 -52.87 2.85
C THR A 34 17.43 -51.44 3.29
N VAL A 35 17.40 -51.20 4.61
CA VAL A 35 17.30 -49.84 5.16
C VAL A 35 18.50 -49.02 4.69
N GLY A 36 18.24 -47.86 4.08
CA GLY A 36 19.22 -47.01 3.40
C GLY A 36 19.22 -47.11 1.87
N ASP A 37 18.50 -48.08 1.28
CA ASP A 37 18.35 -48.17 -0.17
C ASP A 37 17.45 -47.04 -0.71
N LYS A 38 17.77 -46.58 -1.92
CA LYS A 38 17.01 -45.53 -2.62
C LYS A 38 16.13 -46.11 -3.72
N ILE A 39 14.90 -45.62 -3.83
CA ILE A 39 13.90 -46.02 -4.82
C ILE A 39 13.58 -44.80 -5.69
N GLU A 40 13.81 -44.90 -7.00
CA GLU A 40 13.38 -43.88 -7.96
C GLU A 40 11.91 -44.04 -8.34
N PHE A 41 11.18 -42.93 -8.40
CA PHE A 41 9.86 -42.83 -9.02
C PHE A 41 9.81 -41.67 -10.01
N GLU A 42 8.85 -41.69 -10.94
CA GLU A 42 8.70 -40.66 -11.98
C GLU A 42 7.31 -40.04 -11.87
N GLY A 43 7.27 -38.75 -11.48
CA GLY A 43 6.07 -37.94 -11.35
C GLY A 43 5.94 -36.90 -12.46
N VAL A 44 4.93 -36.03 -12.36
CA VAL A 44 4.63 -34.99 -13.38
C VAL A 44 5.77 -33.99 -13.54
N ASP A 45 6.59 -33.79 -12.50
CA ASP A 45 7.75 -32.90 -12.46
C ASP A 45 9.11 -33.61 -12.66
N GLY A 46 9.10 -34.87 -13.10
CA GLY A 46 10.31 -35.67 -13.40
C GLY A 46 10.61 -36.78 -12.39
N LYS A 47 11.81 -37.37 -12.50
CA LYS A 47 12.26 -38.48 -11.65
C LYS A 47 12.78 -38.00 -10.30
N GLN A 48 12.33 -38.65 -9.21
CA GLN A 48 12.68 -38.34 -7.82
C GLN A 48 13.05 -39.62 -7.05
N GLU A 49 13.89 -39.51 -6.00
CA GLU A 49 14.47 -40.63 -5.24
C GLU A 49 14.01 -40.63 -3.77
N LEU A 50 13.46 -41.75 -3.30
CA LEU A 50 13.06 -41.99 -1.91
C LEU A 50 14.04 -42.90 -1.17
N GLU A 51 14.42 -42.58 0.08
CA GLU A 51 15.31 -43.42 0.91
C GLU A 51 14.51 -44.22 1.96
N ILE A 52 14.74 -45.53 2.04
CA ILE A 52 14.04 -46.40 2.99
C ILE A 52 14.65 -46.23 4.39
N LYS A 53 13.86 -45.74 5.35
CA LYS A 53 14.33 -45.48 6.73
C LYS A 53 14.00 -46.59 7.73
N GLY A 54 13.03 -47.46 7.46
CA GLY A 54 12.65 -48.54 8.38
C GLY A 54 11.78 -49.62 7.76
N ILE A 55 11.73 -50.79 8.43
CA ILE A 55 10.84 -51.90 8.09
C ILE A 55 10.02 -52.18 9.35
N ALA A 56 8.69 -52.06 9.27
CA ALA A 56 7.82 -52.15 10.43
C ALA A 56 7.49 -53.62 10.79
N ASP A 57 7.80 -54.03 12.02
CA ASP A 57 7.29 -55.24 12.67
C ASP A 57 6.94 -54.89 14.13
N ASN A 58 5.80 -55.40 14.60
CA ASN A 58 5.12 -55.16 15.89
C ASN A 58 4.13 -53.98 15.96
N ASP A 59 2.93 -54.16 15.39
CA ASP A 59 1.69 -54.14 16.20
C ASP A 59 0.48 -54.79 15.48
N THR A 60 0.67 -55.26 14.24
CA THR A 60 -0.32 -55.95 13.42
C THR A 60 -0.54 -57.42 13.82
N ARG A 61 -0.30 -57.81 15.08
CA ARG A 61 -0.33 -59.23 15.48
C ARG A 61 -1.73 -59.78 15.73
N LYS A 62 -2.72 -58.92 16.05
CA LYS A 62 -4.13 -59.35 16.25
C LYS A 62 -4.94 -59.48 14.95
N ARG A 63 -4.55 -58.81 13.86
CA ARG A 63 -5.26 -58.87 12.58
C ARG A 63 -4.78 -60.02 11.66
N ILE A 64 -3.65 -60.67 11.98
CA ILE A 64 -3.03 -61.70 11.11
C ILE A 64 -3.37 -63.15 11.53
N GLU A 65 -3.99 -63.41 12.69
CA GLU A 65 -4.34 -64.79 13.07
C GLU A 65 -5.52 -65.42 12.30
N ARG A 66 -6.19 -64.66 11.41
CA ARG A 66 -7.20 -65.21 10.47
C ARG A 66 -6.73 -65.37 9.02
N ALA A 67 -5.56 -64.86 8.65
CA ALA A 67 -5.02 -65.05 7.31
C ALA A 67 -4.12 -66.29 7.28
N GLY A 68 -4.57 -67.33 6.58
CA GLY A 68 -3.71 -68.45 6.21
C GLY A 68 -2.44 -67.96 5.51
N LYS A 69 -1.36 -68.74 5.70
CA LYS A 69 -0.02 -68.53 5.15
C LYS A 69 -0.03 -67.91 3.74
N ASP A 70 0.40 -66.65 3.63
CA ASP A 70 1.39 -66.09 2.70
C ASP A 70 1.54 -64.58 3.01
N LYS A 71 2.75 -64.02 2.87
CA LYS A 71 3.26 -62.88 3.67
C LYS A 71 3.15 -61.53 2.95
N ASN A 72 2.67 -60.48 3.64
CA ASN A 72 2.79 -59.07 3.23
C ASN A 72 3.81 -58.33 4.11
N VAL A 73 4.61 -57.43 3.55
CA VAL A 73 5.61 -56.60 4.27
C VAL A 73 5.31 -55.12 4.03
N GLY A 74 5.20 -54.33 5.10
CA GLY A 74 5.12 -52.87 5.03
C GLY A 74 6.51 -52.22 5.13
N LEU A 75 6.83 -51.31 4.20
CA LEU A 75 8.04 -50.49 4.21
C LEU A 75 7.72 -49.08 4.69
N LEU A 76 8.52 -48.55 5.62
CA LEU A 76 8.43 -47.17 6.06
C LEU A 76 9.45 -46.34 5.27
N VAL A 77 8.97 -45.37 4.49
CA VAL A 77 9.80 -44.53 3.61
C VAL A 77 9.57 -43.06 3.97
N VAL A 78 10.65 -42.28 4.05
CA VAL A 78 10.60 -40.85 4.37
C VAL A 78 11.37 -40.11 3.29
N GLU A 79 10.73 -39.13 2.63
CA GLU A 79 11.43 -38.20 1.74
C GLU A 79 11.87 -36.94 2.52
N LYS A 80 12.88 -36.24 2.00
CA LYS A 80 13.08 -34.83 2.33
C LYS A 80 12.15 -33.98 1.45
N ASN A 81 11.41 -33.05 2.06
CA ASN A 81 10.49 -32.07 1.43
C ASN A 81 9.06 -32.57 1.10
N CYS A 82 8.46 -33.42 1.95
CA CYS A 82 7.09 -33.93 1.77
C CYS A 82 5.98 -32.85 1.69
N GLU A 83 6.22 -31.65 2.21
CA GLU A 83 5.27 -30.52 2.17
C GLU A 83 4.97 -30.03 0.74
N GLN A 84 5.93 -30.14 -0.20
CA GLN A 84 5.73 -29.68 -1.58
C GLN A 84 4.80 -30.59 -2.40
N MET A 85 4.45 -31.77 -1.88
CA MET A 85 3.57 -32.75 -2.51
C MET A 85 2.29 -33.03 -1.68
N GLY A 86 2.06 -32.29 -0.58
CA GLY A 86 0.87 -32.43 0.25
C GLY A 86 0.81 -33.72 1.08
N LEU A 87 1.95 -34.34 1.40
CA LEU A 87 2.03 -35.59 2.16
C LEU A 87 2.65 -35.37 3.55
N GLN A 88 2.15 -36.04 4.59
CA GLN A 88 2.73 -36.01 5.94
C GLN A 88 3.96 -36.93 6.06
N GLU A 89 4.90 -36.59 6.95
CA GLU A 89 6.06 -37.42 7.31
C GLU A 89 5.61 -38.82 7.82
N GLY A 90 6.23 -39.90 7.30
CA GLY A 90 6.03 -41.26 7.81
C GLY A 90 5.13 -42.19 6.99
N ILE A 91 5.12 -42.06 5.66
CA ILE A 91 4.30 -42.90 4.77
C ILE A 91 4.72 -44.38 4.86
N MET A 92 3.74 -45.25 5.09
CA MET A 92 3.88 -46.70 5.03
C MET A 92 3.43 -47.23 3.66
N ILE A 93 4.34 -47.87 2.93
CA ILE A 93 4.08 -48.48 1.63
C ILE A 93 3.94 -49.99 1.82
N TYR A 94 2.79 -50.56 1.45
CA TYR A 94 2.55 -52.00 1.50
C TYR A 94 2.89 -52.66 0.16
N ILE A 95 3.60 -53.79 0.21
CA ILE A 95 3.92 -54.58 -0.98
C ILE A 95 3.35 -55.99 -0.80
N ALA A 96 2.51 -56.42 -1.75
CA ALA A 96 1.90 -57.75 -1.81
C ALA A 96 2.54 -58.61 -2.91
N GLU A 97 2.58 -59.93 -2.74
CA GLU A 97 3.25 -60.87 -3.65
C GLU A 97 2.40 -61.29 -4.88
N GLU A 98 1.08 -61.05 -4.90
CA GLU A 98 0.21 -61.33 -6.06
C GLU A 98 -0.78 -60.19 -6.33
N GLU A 99 -1.37 -60.15 -7.54
CA GLU A 99 -2.41 -59.17 -7.93
C GLU A 99 -3.62 -59.27 -7.00
N ALA A 100 -3.60 -58.45 -5.94
CA ALA A 100 -4.75 -58.22 -5.10
C ALA A 100 -5.76 -57.36 -5.89
N HIS A 101 -6.97 -57.88 -6.08
CA HIS A 101 -8.12 -57.08 -6.50
C HIS A 101 -8.42 -56.00 -5.43
N GLU A 102 -8.99 -54.85 -5.85
CA GLU A 102 -9.35 -53.72 -4.97
C GLU A 102 -10.08 -54.14 -3.69
N ASP A 103 -10.89 -55.21 -3.75
CA ASP A 103 -11.66 -55.75 -2.63
C ASP A 103 -10.80 -56.35 -1.48
N TYR A 104 -9.54 -56.69 -1.74
CA TYR A 104 -8.65 -57.28 -0.72
C TYR A 104 -8.03 -56.23 0.21
N PHE A 105 -7.94 -54.97 -0.24
CA PHE A 105 -7.45 -53.87 0.60
C PHE A 105 -8.55 -53.26 1.46
N SER A 106 -9.82 -53.34 1.05
CA SER A 106 -10.96 -53.06 1.93
C SER A 106 -11.05 -54.05 3.09
N ASP A 107 -10.68 -55.32 2.90
CA ASP A 107 -10.65 -56.32 3.99
C ASP A 107 -9.48 -56.13 4.97
N LEU A 108 -8.34 -55.58 4.51
CA LEU A 108 -7.17 -55.33 5.37
C LEU A 108 -7.31 -54.03 6.19
N PHE A 109 -8.11 -53.08 5.69
CA PHE A 109 -8.40 -51.78 6.32
C PHE A 109 -9.85 -51.63 6.78
N GLY A 110 -10.62 -52.71 6.81
CA GLY A 110 -11.97 -52.75 7.37
C GLY A 110 -12.00 -52.28 8.82
N ASP A 111 -12.86 -51.30 9.03
CA ASP A 111 -13.50 -50.82 10.26
C ASP A 111 -12.62 -50.72 11.51
N LEU A 112 -12.27 -49.48 11.86
CA LEU A 112 -12.04 -49.13 13.27
C LEU A 112 -13.40 -48.82 13.88
N GLU A 113 -14.06 -49.88 14.34
CA GLU A 113 -15.30 -49.85 15.11
C GLU A 113 -15.18 -49.06 16.42
N GLU A 114 -16.34 -48.50 16.79
CA GLU A 114 -16.75 -47.96 18.07
C GLU A 114 -16.30 -48.78 19.29
N GLU A 115 -15.83 -48.09 20.34
CA GLU A 115 -15.76 -48.69 21.68
C GLU A 115 -17.12 -48.60 22.41
N LYS A 116 -17.74 -49.78 22.53
CA LYS A 116 -18.36 -50.39 23.73
C LYS A 116 -19.23 -49.51 24.65
N VAL A 117 -20.52 -49.89 24.69
CA VAL A 117 -21.37 -49.80 25.89
C VAL A 117 -21.49 -51.19 26.52
N GLU A 118 -21.30 -51.26 27.84
CA GLU A 118 -21.39 -52.48 28.66
C GLU A 118 -22.80 -53.08 28.70
N GLU A 119 -22.85 -54.41 28.76
CA GLU A 119 -24.06 -55.21 28.96
C GLU A 119 -24.69 -54.98 30.34
N GLY A 120 -26.00 -54.71 30.35
CA GLY A 120 -26.86 -54.73 31.53
C GLY A 120 -28.21 -55.37 31.20
N GLU A 121 -28.38 -56.59 31.70
CA GLU A 121 -29.50 -57.53 31.62
C GLU A 121 -30.95 -56.99 31.40
N SER A 122 -31.67 -57.73 30.54
CA SER A 122 -33.06 -58.17 30.70
C SER A 122 -34.14 -57.11 30.99
N ASN A 123 -35.00 -56.85 29.99
CA ASN A 123 -36.42 -57.18 30.11
C ASN A 123 -37.15 -57.04 28.76
N ASN A 124 -37.83 -58.13 28.37
CA ASN A 124 -38.91 -58.12 27.39
C ASN A 124 -39.90 -56.98 27.68
N LYS A 125 -40.01 -56.00 26.79
CA LYS A 125 -41.21 -55.17 26.63
C LYS A 125 -41.37 -54.71 25.18
N GLU A 126 -42.38 -55.31 24.56
CA GLU A 126 -43.29 -54.74 23.56
C GLU A 126 -42.77 -53.65 22.62
N VAL A 127 -42.74 -54.03 21.34
CA VAL A 127 -42.95 -53.17 20.17
C VAL A 127 -43.99 -52.09 20.48
N LEU A 128 -43.53 -50.86 20.68
CA LEU A 128 -44.35 -49.67 20.46
C LEU A 128 -43.99 -49.15 19.07
N ALA A 129 -44.74 -49.63 18.08
CA ALA A 129 -44.82 -49.03 16.77
C ALA A 129 -45.18 -47.54 16.94
N ASN A 130 -44.34 -46.66 16.40
CA ASN A 130 -44.70 -45.27 16.20
C ASN A 130 -45.86 -45.28 15.17
N GLN A 131 -47.09 -45.10 15.62
CA GLN A 131 -48.33 -45.25 14.83
C GLN A 131 -48.53 -44.15 13.75
N ALA A 132 -47.47 -43.46 13.32
CA ALA A 132 -47.56 -42.32 12.41
C ALA A 132 -46.60 -42.38 11.19
N ALA A 133 -45.69 -43.35 11.08
CA ALA A 133 -44.81 -43.47 9.91
C ALA A 133 -45.47 -44.30 8.79
N ILE A 134 -45.47 -43.77 7.56
CA ILE A 134 -45.96 -44.46 6.37
C ILE A 134 -45.00 -45.59 6.02
N ARG A 135 -45.52 -46.81 5.89
CA ARG A 135 -44.72 -47.99 5.55
C ARG A 135 -44.47 -48.05 4.03
N ILE A 136 -43.22 -48.07 3.63
CA ILE A 136 -42.76 -48.26 2.26
C ILE A 136 -42.14 -49.64 2.13
N VAL A 137 -42.70 -50.48 1.25
CA VAL A 137 -42.17 -51.82 1.00
C VAL A 137 -41.62 -51.89 -0.41
N VAL A 138 -40.33 -52.22 -0.53
CA VAL A 138 -39.61 -52.39 -1.80
C VAL A 138 -39.32 -53.87 -1.99
N VAL A 139 -39.78 -54.44 -3.09
CA VAL A 139 -39.50 -55.84 -3.46
C VAL A 139 -38.56 -55.85 -4.65
N TYR A 140 -37.42 -56.50 -4.47
CA TYR A 140 -36.31 -56.53 -5.43
C TYR A 140 -35.72 -57.93 -5.51
N SER A 141 -35.46 -58.40 -6.73
CA SER A 141 -34.77 -59.68 -6.96
C SER A 141 -33.46 -59.44 -7.70
N ASP A 142 -33.47 -59.53 -9.02
CA ASP A 142 -32.39 -59.09 -9.92
C ASP A 142 -32.67 -57.71 -10.56
N LYS A 143 -33.89 -57.21 -10.36
CA LYS A 143 -34.42 -55.92 -10.79
C LYS A 143 -35.58 -55.53 -9.87
N LEU A 144 -36.04 -54.28 -9.97
CA LEU A 144 -37.15 -53.81 -9.15
C LEU A 144 -38.46 -54.52 -9.55
N GLU A 145 -39.12 -55.16 -8.59
CA GLU A 145 -40.39 -55.85 -8.82
C GLU A 145 -41.58 -54.96 -8.49
N SER A 146 -41.56 -54.35 -7.31
CA SER A 146 -42.65 -53.49 -6.84
C SER A 146 -42.21 -52.54 -5.74
N ILE A 147 -42.90 -51.40 -5.62
CA ILE A 147 -42.81 -50.49 -4.49
C ILE A 147 -44.24 -50.19 -4.04
N SER A 148 -44.53 -50.40 -2.76
CA SER A 148 -45.83 -50.03 -2.18
C SER A 148 -45.69 -49.02 -1.05
N VAL A 149 -46.55 -48.01 -1.08
CA VAL A 149 -46.69 -46.95 -0.08
C VAL A 149 -47.98 -47.21 0.70
N ASP A 150 -47.86 -47.56 1.98
CA ASP A 150 -48.96 -47.99 2.86
C ASP A 150 -49.90 -49.04 2.24
N GLY A 151 -49.29 -50.01 1.53
CA GLY A 151 -50.02 -51.09 0.83
C GLY A 151 -50.58 -50.70 -0.54
N ILE A 152 -50.46 -49.44 -0.98
CA ILE A 152 -50.84 -49.00 -2.33
C ILE A 152 -49.62 -49.09 -3.25
N GLN A 153 -49.75 -49.80 -4.37
CA GLN A 153 -48.68 -49.99 -5.34
C GLN A 153 -48.41 -48.71 -6.15
N MET A 154 -47.14 -48.31 -6.24
CA MET A 154 -46.70 -47.23 -7.14
C MET A 154 -46.87 -47.64 -8.60
N LYS A 155 -47.53 -46.80 -9.40
CA LYS A 155 -47.90 -47.14 -10.79
C LYS A 155 -46.75 -46.98 -11.79
N ASP A 156 -45.85 -46.02 -11.57
CA ASP A 156 -44.87 -45.59 -12.56
C ASP A 156 -43.41 -45.92 -12.22
N ILE A 157 -43.16 -47.12 -11.67
CA ILE A 157 -41.80 -47.58 -11.34
C ILE A 157 -40.99 -48.10 -12.55
N SER A 158 -41.58 -48.11 -13.75
CA SER A 158 -40.96 -48.67 -14.95
C SER A 158 -39.67 -47.95 -15.35
N VAL A 159 -39.55 -46.65 -15.00
CA VAL A 159 -38.40 -45.79 -15.29
C VAL A 159 -37.14 -46.28 -14.59
N ILE A 160 -37.27 -46.70 -13.33
CA ILE A 160 -36.15 -47.15 -12.48
C ILE A 160 -35.98 -48.68 -12.47
N LYS A 161 -36.87 -49.41 -13.16
CA LYS A 161 -37.00 -50.86 -13.03
C LYS A 161 -35.72 -51.65 -13.27
N ASN A 162 -34.93 -51.23 -14.26
CA ASN A 162 -33.69 -51.90 -14.68
C ASN A 162 -32.43 -51.11 -14.29
N MET A 163 -32.54 -50.16 -13.36
CA MET A 163 -31.42 -49.34 -12.91
C MET A 163 -30.75 -49.90 -11.67
N PRO A 164 -29.45 -49.60 -11.47
CA PRO A 164 -28.80 -49.74 -10.17
C PRO A 164 -29.54 -48.93 -9.09
N ILE A 165 -29.58 -49.47 -7.87
CA ILE A 165 -30.30 -48.90 -6.72
C ILE A 165 -29.96 -47.42 -6.44
N PRO A 166 -28.68 -46.97 -6.48
CA PRO A 166 -28.35 -45.57 -6.23
C PRO A 166 -29.08 -44.59 -7.16
N ASN A 167 -29.31 -44.99 -8.41
CA ASN A 167 -29.93 -44.14 -9.43
C ASN A 167 -31.44 -43.96 -9.22
N TRP A 168 -32.07 -44.75 -8.34
CA TRP A 168 -33.49 -44.58 -8.04
C TRP A 168 -33.76 -43.26 -7.33
N PHE A 169 -32.74 -42.70 -6.67
CA PHE A 169 -32.84 -41.56 -5.76
C PHE A 169 -32.31 -40.24 -6.33
N SER A 170 -32.10 -40.15 -7.64
CA SER A 170 -31.59 -38.96 -8.34
C SER A 170 -32.58 -38.51 -9.42
N GLU A 171 -32.64 -37.21 -9.68
CA GLU A 171 -33.36 -36.64 -10.82
C GLU A 171 -32.60 -36.96 -12.12
N THR A 172 -33.33 -37.22 -13.21
CA THR A 172 -32.74 -37.47 -14.53
C THR A 172 -33.38 -36.55 -15.58
N GLU A 173 -32.62 -35.58 -16.10
CA GLU A 173 -33.09 -34.53 -17.04
C GLU A 173 -33.71 -35.09 -18.34
N ASP A 174 -33.38 -36.32 -18.70
CA ASP A 174 -33.74 -36.99 -19.94
C ASP A 174 -35.05 -37.82 -19.88
N ARG A 175 -35.74 -37.90 -18.74
CA ARG A 175 -36.79 -38.93 -18.53
C ARG A 175 -38.04 -38.43 -17.82
N ASN A 176 -39.15 -38.32 -18.57
CA ASN A 176 -40.56 -38.37 -18.12
C ASN A 176 -40.90 -37.81 -16.71
N GLY A 177 -40.20 -36.79 -16.22
CA GLY A 177 -40.45 -36.15 -14.92
C GLY A 177 -40.14 -37.01 -13.67
N TRP A 178 -39.18 -37.95 -13.69
CA TRP A 178 -38.79 -38.67 -12.47
C TRP A 178 -37.88 -37.82 -11.58
N GLU A 179 -38.37 -37.40 -10.42
CA GLU A 179 -37.66 -36.51 -9.48
C GLU A 179 -36.90 -37.27 -8.37
N GLY A 180 -36.85 -38.60 -8.45
CA GLY A 180 -36.24 -39.46 -7.44
C GLY A 180 -37.26 -40.12 -6.52
N LEU A 181 -36.94 -41.32 -6.04
CA LEU A 181 -37.87 -42.20 -5.32
C LEU A 181 -38.57 -41.52 -4.13
N ILE A 182 -37.84 -40.74 -3.32
CA ILE A 182 -38.43 -40.06 -2.16
C ILE A 182 -39.44 -38.99 -2.59
N ALA A 183 -39.11 -38.18 -3.60
CA ALA A 183 -40.00 -37.15 -4.13
C ALA A 183 -41.28 -37.76 -4.73
N GLU A 184 -41.14 -38.86 -5.47
CA GLU A 184 -42.30 -39.56 -6.06
C GLU A 184 -43.22 -40.18 -4.99
N ILE A 185 -42.65 -40.73 -3.91
CA ILE A 185 -43.44 -41.22 -2.76
C ILE A 185 -44.18 -40.05 -2.08
N ARG A 186 -43.50 -38.91 -1.91
CA ARG A 186 -44.06 -37.71 -1.28
C ARG A 186 -45.21 -37.09 -2.08
N LYS A 187 -45.06 -36.99 -3.40
CA LYS A 187 -46.15 -36.60 -4.33
C LYS A 187 -47.35 -37.54 -4.24
N MET A 188 -47.10 -38.84 -4.07
CA MET A 188 -48.18 -39.82 -3.92
C MET A 188 -48.94 -39.67 -2.60
N LEU A 189 -48.28 -39.18 -1.54
CA LEU A 189 -48.88 -38.96 -0.22
C LEU A 189 -49.56 -37.59 -0.09
N ASP A 190 -49.21 -36.61 -0.94
CA ASP A 190 -49.65 -35.21 -0.83
C ASP A 190 -49.31 -34.59 0.55
N ASP A 191 -48.23 -35.05 1.18
CA ASP A 191 -47.75 -34.59 2.49
C ASP A 191 -46.24 -34.80 2.66
N ASP A 192 -45.50 -33.68 2.71
CA ASP A 192 -44.04 -33.66 2.85
C ASP A 192 -43.53 -33.86 4.28
N SER A 193 -44.43 -33.89 5.27
CA SER A 193 -44.08 -33.88 6.69
C SER A 193 -44.14 -35.25 7.37
N VAL A 194 -44.75 -36.25 6.72
CA VAL A 194 -44.94 -37.60 7.32
C VAL A 194 -43.65 -38.40 7.37
N ASP A 195 -43.37 -39.11 8.46
CA ASP A 195 -42.20 -39.99 8.52
C ASP A 195 -42.38 -41.20 7.58
N LEU A 196 -41.30 -41.59 6.89
CA LEU A 196 -41.28 -42.76 6.00
C LEU A 196 -40.46 -43.89 6.63
N SER A 197 -41.03 -45.10 6.66
CA SER A 197 -40.35 -46.30 7.13
C SER A 197 -40.16 -47.27 5.97
N PHE A 198 -38.91 -47.57 5.62
CA PHE A 198 -38.58 -48.45 4.49
C PHE A 198 -38.36 -49.89 4.94
N GLU A 199 -38.90 -50.83 4.17
CA GLU A 199 -38.69 -52.27 4.28
C GLU A 199 -38.28 -52.80 2.92
N PHE A 200 -37.09 -53.40 2.83
CA PHE A 200 -36.55 -53.94 1.59
C PHE A 200 -36.56 -55.47 1.63
N HIS A 201 -37.18 -56.09 0.62
CA HIS A 201 -37.20 -57.52 0.43
C HIS A 201 -36.43 -57.88 -0.83
N GLY A 202 -35.21 -58.39 -0.67
CA GLY A 202 -34.36 -58.82 -1.78
C GLY A 202 -33.04 -59.44 -1.32
N PRO A 203 -32.07 -59.63 -2.22
CA PRO A 203 -30.74 -60.11 -1.86
C PRO A 203 -30.06 -59.19 -0.85
N GLN A 204 -29.24 -59.78 0.04
CA GLN A 204 -28.61 -59.06 1.15
C GLN A 204 -27.66 -57.93 0.69
N GLU A 205 -26.92 -58.13 -0.40
CA GLU A 205 -26.04 -57.10 -0.99
C GLU A 205 -26.84 -55.89 -1.51
N SER A 206 -27.94 -56.14 -2.22
CA SER A 206 -28.86 -55.11 -2.71
C SER A 206 -29.55 -54.37 -1.56
N GLN A 207 -29.89 -55.09 -0.49
CA GLN A 207 -30.46 -54.50 0.72
C GLN A 207 -29.47 -53.54 1.38
N TYR A 208 -28.19 -53.92 1.49
CA TYR A 208 -27.14 -53.04 2.04
C TYR A 208 -26.99 -51.74 1.23
N ILE A 209 -26.90 -51.84 -0.11
CA ILE A 209 -26.81 -50.67 -0.99
C ILE A 209 -28.03 -49.77 -0.86
N PHE A 210 -29.23 -50.36 -0.76
CA PHE A 210 -30.47 -49.63 -0.56
C PHE A 210 -30.49 -48.91 0.80
N GLU A 211 -30.10 -49.60 1.86
CA GLU A 211 -30.00 -49.06 3.22
C GLU A 211 -28.99 -47.91 3.32
N GLU A 212 -27.86 -47.99 2.61
CA GLU A 212 -26.90 -46.89 2.49
C GLU A 212 -27.51 -45.66 1.79
N CYS A 213 -28.25 -45.89 0.69
CA CYS A 213 -28.88 -44.81 -0.08
C CYS A 213 -29.97 -44.07 0.72
N ILE A 214 -30.78 -44.79 1.49
CA ILE A 214 -31.80 -44.17 2.35
C ILE A 214 -31.18 -43.54 3.61
N SER A 215 -30.08 -44.09 4.13
CA SER A 215 -29.35 -43.52 5.27
C SER A 215 -28.73 -42.17 4.95
N LYS A 216 -28.08 -42.02 3.78
CA LYS A 216 -27.58 -40.73 3.26
C LYS A 216 -28.67 -39.67 3.11
N ARG A 217 -29.94 -40.08 3.09
CA ARG A 217 -31.13 -39.22 2.96
C ARG A 217 -31.92 -39.09 4.26
N GLY A 218 -31.37 -39.58 5.38
CA GLY A 218 -31.91 -39.39 6.72
C GLY A 218 -32.95 -40.43 7.17
N PHE A 219 -33.07 -41.56 6.47
CA PHE A 219 -34.02 -42.65 6.79
C PHE A 219 -33.31 -43.93 7.25
N GLY A 220 -34.03 -44.80 7.98
CA GLY A 220 -33.52 -46.10 8.46
C GLY A 220 -32.92 -46.08 9.87
N ASN A 221 -32.55 -47.26 10.39
CA ASN A 221 -32.04 -47.44 11.76
C ASN A 221 -30.59 -46.98 11.94
N ASN A 222 -29.79 -46.95 10.87
CA ASN A 222 -28.40 -46.48 10.84
C ASN A 222 -28.32 -45.06 10.26
N LYS A 223 -29.08 -44.12 10.84
CA LYS A 223 -29.14 -42.72 10.37
C LYS A 223 -27.75 -42.07 10.48
N ILE A 224 -27.12 -41.74 9.36
CA ILE A 224 -25.93 -40.89 9.36
C ILE A 224 -26.32 -39.53 9.91
N SER A 225 -25.56 -39.01 10.87
CA SER A 225 -25.87 -37.73 11.50
C SER A 225 -25.80 -36.59 10.48
N LYS A 226 -26.62 -35.54 10.66
CA LYS A 226 -26.55 -34.34 9.79
C LYS A 226 -25.15 -33.73 9.75
N GLU A 227 -24.46 -33.80 10.88
CA GLU A 227 -23.09 -33.32 11.04
C GLU A 227 -22.10 -34.13 10.19
N THR A 228 -22.24 -35.46 10.14
CA THR A 228 -21.39 -36.34 9.32
C THR A 228 -21.55 -36.03 7.83
N VAL A 229 -22.79 -35.90 7.34
CA VAL A 229 -23.07 -35.55 5.94
C VAL A 229 -22.51 -34.18 5.58
N ALA A 230 -22.64 -33.19 6.48
CA ALA A 230 -22.10 -31.87 6.24
C ALA A 230 -20.57 -31.86 6.21
N LYS A 231 -19.90 -32.67 7.05
CA LYS A 231 -18.44 -32.82 7.01
C LYS A 231 -17.97 -33.46 5.69
N GLU A 232 -18.69 -34.46 5.20
CA GLU A 232 -18.42 -35.06 3.89
C GLU A 232 -18.55 -34.04 2.75
N ASN A 233 -19.63 -33.25 2.76
CA ASN A 233 -19.85 -32.19 1.77
C ASN A 233 -18.77 -31.09 1.86
N LEU A 234 -18.36 -30.70 3.06
CA LEU A 234 -17.29 -29.73 3.27
C LEU A 234 -15.96 -30.22 2.67
N GLU A 235 -15.60 -31.48 2.91
CA GLU A 235 -14.36 -32.05 2.36
C GLU A 235 -14.42 -32.23 0.83
N GLU A 236 -15.59 -32.57 0.27
CA GLU A 236 -15.77 -32.61 -1.18
C GLU A 236 -15.71 -31.21 -1.81
N ALA A 237 -16.30 -30.20 -1.15
CA ALA A 237 -16.23 -28.81 -1.57
C ALA A 237 -14.77 -28.33 -1.68
N LYS A 238 -13.95 -28.58 -0.65
CA LYS A 238 -12.51 -28.26 -0.65
C LYS A 238 -11.78 -28.95 -1.81
N ARG A 239 -12.06 -30.24 -2.07
CA ARG A 239 -11.46 -30.97 -3.20
C ARG A 239 -11.85 -30.37 -4.55
N LYS A 240 -13.11 -29.97 -4.72
CA LYS A 240 -13.60 -29.34 -5.96
C LYS A 240 -13.02 -27.95 -6.16
N GLU A 241 -12.90 -27.15 -5.10
CA GLU A 241 -12.28 -25.82 -5.12
C GLU A 241 -10.82 -25.93 -5.58
N HIS A 242 -10.05 -26.86 -5.01
CA HIS A 242 -8.67 -27.14 -5.44
C HIS A 242 -8.56 -27.58 -6.91
N ARG A 243 -9.60 -28.24 -7.46
CA ARG A 243 -9.67 -28.63 -8.88
C ARG A 243 -10.16 -27.49 -9.80
N GLY A 244 -10.49 -26.33 -9.25
CA GLY A 244 -11.05 -25.19 -10.00
C GLY A 244 -12.53 -25.35 -10.38
N LEU A 245 -13.26 -26.28 -9.75
CA LEU A 245 -14.69 -26.51 -9.98
C LEU A 245 -15.53 -25.63 -9.05
N TYR A 246 -15.36 -24.31 -9.14
CA TYR A 246 -15.86 -23.36 -8.14
C TYR A 246 -17.39 -23.33 -7.98
N ASN A 247 -18.15 -23.46 -9.07
CA ASN A 247 -19.61 -23.53 -9.02
C ASN A 247 -20.13 -24.79 -8.31
N GLU A 248 -19.43 -25.92 -8.46
CA GLU A 248 -19.78 -27.17 -7.78
C GLU A 248 -19.32 -27.16 -6.33
N ALA A 249 -18.12 -26.64 -6.06
CA ALA A 249 -17.62 -26.45 -4.71
C ALA A 249 -18.56 -25.55 -3.88
N PHE A 250 -19.01 -24.43 -4.46
CA PHE A 250 -19.97 -23.54 -3.81
C PHE A 250 -21.27 -24.26 -3.42
N LYS A 251 -21.82 -25.10 -4.30
CA LYS A 251 -23.05 -25.86 -4.00
C LYS A 251 -22.85 -26.80 -2.81
N ASP A 252 -21.71 -27.48 -2.76
CA ASP A 252 -21.39 -28.39 -1.65
C ASP A 252 -21.13 -27.62 -0.35
N TYR A 253 -20.43 -26.48 -0.41
CA TYR A 253 -20.27 -25.58 0.73
C TYR A 253 -21.61 -25.07 1.25
N LEU A 254 -22.51 -24.64 0.35
CA LEU A 254 -23.85 -24.18 0.71
C LEU A 254 -24.65 -25.28 1.38
N GLN A 255 -24.59 -26.51 0.85
CA GLN A 255 -25.25 -27.66 1.45
C GLN A 255 -24.68 -27.97 2.83
N ALA A 256 -23.36 -27.92 3.03
CA ALA A 256 -22.73 -28.12 4.34
C ALA A 256 -23.10 -27.00 5.34
N ALA A 257 -23.16 -25.76 4.86
CA ALA A 257 -23.48 -24.56 5.64
C ALA A 257 -24.95 -24.53 6.11
N ASP A 258 -25.88 -25.01 5.29
CA ASP A 258 -27.32 -25.02 5.62
C ASP A 258 -27.75 -26.30 6.34
N PHE A 259 -27.18 -27.46 5.97
CA PHE A 259 -27.68 -28.77 6.45
C PHE A 259 -27.07 -29.21 7.79
N GLY A 260 -25.75 -29.08 7.95
CA GLY A 260 -25.06 -29.39 9.20
C GLY A 260 -24.66 -28.16 9.98
N GLU A 261 -24.93 -26.98 9.43
CA GLU A 261 -24.57 -25.69 10.01
C GLU A 261 -23.10 -25.62 10.44
N LEU A 262 -22.19 -26.14 9.61
CA LEU A 262 -20.76 -26.12 9.91
C LEU A 262 -20.23 -24.69 9.76
N GLU A 263 -19.55 -24.19 10.78
CA GLU A 263 -19.04 -22.80 10.82
C GLU A 263 -18.01 -22.53 9.72
N GLU A 264 -17.16 -23.51 9.41
CA GLU A 264 -16.18 -23.40 8.31
C GLU A 264 -16.89 -23.30 6.95
N ALA A 265 -17.94 -24.11 6.72
CA ALA A 265 -18.71 -24.04 5.49
C ALA A 265 -19.47 -22.71 5.37
N GLN A 266 -20.04 -22.22 6.47
CA GLN A 266 -20.71 -20.91 6.52
C GLN A 266 -19.74 -19.78 6.20
N PHE A 267 -18.53 -19.79 6.77
CA PHE A 267 -17.50 -18.82 6.43
C PHE A 267 -17.14 -18.87 4.93
N LYS A 268 -16.87 -20.06 4.37
CA LYS A 268 -16.57 -20.21 2.94
C LYS A 268 -17.71 -19.71 2.05
N VAL A 269 -18.97 -20.00 2.37
CA VAL A 269 -20.12 -19.45 1.61
C VAL A 269 -20.12 -17.92 1.67
N GLY A 270 -19.82 -17.33 2.82
CA GLY A 270 -19.64 -15.88 2.99
C GLY A 270 -18.55 -15.32 2.06
N GLU A 271 -17.37 -15.96 2.02
CA GLU A 271 -16.26 -15.56 1.14
C GLU A 271 -16.66 -15.54 -0.34
N TYR A 272 -17.36 -16.57 -0.79
CA TYR A 272 -17.81 -16.67 -2.18
C TYR A 272 -18.75 -15.52 -2.58
N TYR A 273 -19.69 -15.16 -1.70
CA TYR A 273 -20.57 -14.03 -1.95
C TYR A 273 -19.85 -12.69 -1.85
N TYR A 274 -18.93 -12.53 -0.91
CA TYR A 274 -18.14 -11.31 -0.75
C TYR A 274 -17.23 -11.06 -1.96
N ALA A 275 -16.48 -12.07 -2.39
CA ALA A 275 -15.64 -12.00 -3.59
C ALA A 275 -16.44 -11.67 -4.86
N TYR A 276 -17.72 -12.04 -4.93
CA TYR A 276 -18.58 -11.66 -6.05
C TYR A 276 -18.88 -10.16 -6.06
N CYS A 277 -19.07 -9.56 -4.88
CA CYS A 277 -19.27 -8.11 -4.75
C CYS A 277 -18.04 -7.33 -5.24
N GLU A 278 -16.84 -7.85 -4.98
CA GLU A 278 -15.57 -7.24 -5.40
C GLU A 278 -15.23 -7.49 -6.88
N GLY A 279 -16.03 -8.30 -7.58
CA GLY A 279 -15.77 -8.69 -8.97
C GLY A 279 -14.65 -9.72 -9.12
N GLU A 280 -14.26 -10.39 -8.03
CA GLU A 280 -13.17 -11.36 -7.97
C GLU A 280 -13.66 -12.83 -7.89
N SER A 281 -14.97 -13.03 -7.74
CA SER A 281 -15.54 -14.38 -7.61
C SER A 281 -15.24 -15.24 -8.83
N LYS A 282 -14.89 -16.50 -8.54
CA LYS A 282 -14.71 -17.55 -9.53
C LYS A 282 -15.96 -18.42 -9.73
N ALA A 283 -17.00 -18.19 -8.92
CA ALA A 283 -18.31 -18.78 -9.08
C ALA A 283 -19.30 -17.75 -9.66
N ASP A 284 -20.25 -18.25 -10.46
CA ASP A 284 -21.25 -17.46 -11.13
C ASP A 284 -22.52 -17.37 -10.28
N PHE A 285 -22.93 -16.14 -9.96
CA PHE A 285 -24.16 -15.86 -9.24
C PHE A 285 -25.12 -15.03 -10.10
N SER A 286 -26.41 -15.34 -9.99
CA SER A 286 -27.50 -14.55 -10.58
C SER A 286 -28.09 -13.61 -9.53
N LEU A 287 -27.25 -12.79 -8.90
CA LEU A 287 -27.61 -11.85 -7.83
C LEU A 287 -27.12 -10.44 -8.19
N SER A 288 -27.79 -9.41 -7.69
CA SER A 288 -27.21 -8.06 -7.62
C SER A 288 -26.13 -7.99 -6.53
N GLU A 289 -25.26 -6.97 -6.60
CA GLU A 289 -24.24 -6.71 -5.57
C GLU A 289 -24.87 -6.52 -4.18
N GLU A 290 -26.00 -5.79 -4.09
CA GLU A 290 -26.75 -5.59 -2.85
C GLU A 290 -27.29 -6.91 -2.26
N GLU A 291 -27.73 -7.84 -3.11
CA GLU A 291 -28.19 -9.16 -2.67
C GLU A 291 -27.03 -10.05 -2.24
N ALA A 292 -25.91 -10.00 -2.97
CA ALA A 292 -24.72 -10.79 -2.68
C ALA A 292 -24.08 -10.36 -1.34
N ILE A 293 -23.91 -9.07 -1.09
CA ILE A 293 -23.36 -8.60 0.20
C ILE A 293 -24.29 -8.98 1.37
N ALA A 294 -25.61 -8.93 1.17
CA ALA A 294 -26.56 -9.35 2.19
C ALA A 294 -26.42 -10.86 2.50
N GLN A 295 -26.15 -11.70 1.49
CA GLN A 295 -25.84 -13.12 1.74
C GLN A 295 -24.47 -13.28 2.42
N ALA A 296 -23.44 -12.54 2.00
CA ALA A 296 -22.12 -12.61 2.62
C ALA A 296 -22.20 -12.32 4.12
N ILE A 297 -22.82 -11.18 4.50
CA ILE A 297 -23.03 -10.79 5.90
C ILE A 297 -23.82 -11.85 6.65
N LYS A 298 -24.92 -12.36 6.08
CA LYS A 298 -25.72 -13.42 6.71
C LYS A 298 -24.87 -14.65 7.06
N TYR A 299 -24.08 -15.15 6.12
CA TYR A 299 -23.27 -16.36 6.34
C TYR A 299 -22.07 -16.10 7.25
N TYR A 300 -21.44 -14.93 7.16
CA TYR A 300 -20.43 -14.51 8.13
C TYR A 300 -21.01 -14.39 9.53
N GLU A 301 -22.19 -13.81 9.73
CA GLU A 301 -22.85 -13.75 11.04
C GLU A 301 -23.14 -15.14 11.61
N LEU A 302 -23.59 -16.09 10.78
CA LEU A 302 -23.81 -17.47 11.20
C LEU A 302 -22.51 -18.13 11.72
N ALA A 303 -21.42 -18.01 10.95
CA ALA A 303 -20.11 -18.53 11.33
C ALA A 303 -19.51 -17.80 12.55
N ALA A 304 -19.58 -16.46 12.56
CA ALA A 304 -19.04 -15.61 13.60
C ALA A 304 -19.72 -15.83 14.96
N ASN A 305 -21.03 -16.06 14.96
CA ASN A 305 -21.79 -16.42 16.17
C ASN A 305 -21.42 -17.80 16.73
N LYS A 306 -20.82 -18.67 15.91
CA LYS A 306 -20.25 -19.96 16.34
C LYS A 306 -18.79 -19.87 16.78
N GLY A 307 -18.20 -18.67 16.75
CA GLY A 307 -16.85 -18.42 17.20
C GLY A 307 -15.80 -18.43 16.10
N ASN A 308 -16.17 -18.54 14.82
CA ASN A 308 -15.20 -18.44 13.73
C ASN A 308 -14.56 -17.04 13.73
N ALA A 309 -13.25 -16.96 13.99
CA ALA A 309 -12.53 -15.69 14.14
C ALA A 309 -12.36 -14.95 12.80
N ASP A 310 -12.17 -15.67 11.70
CA ASP A 310 -12.03 -15.09 10.36
C ASP A 310 -13.35 -14.42 9.94
N ALA A 311 -14.48 -15.08 10.16
CA ALA A 311 -15.81 -14.51 9.92
C ALA A 311 -16.09 -13.26 10.78
N GLN A 312 -15.64 -13.26 12.04
CA GLN A 312 -15.72 -12.08 12.91
C GLN A 312 -14.85 -10.95 12.37
N TYR A 313 -13.65 -11.25 11.85
CA TYR A 313 -12.79 -10.24 11.23
C TYR A 313 -13.36 -9.74 9.89
N SER A 314 -13.93 -10.61 9.05
CA SER A 314 -14.63 -10.19 7.82
C SER A 314 -15.79 -9.23 8.12
N LEU A 315 -16.58 -9.50 9.17
CA LEU A 315 -17.62 -8.56 9.62
C LEU A 315 -17.03 -7.24 10.13
N TYR A 316 -15.89 -7.28 10.85
CA TYR A 316 -15.17 -6.06 11.22
C TYR A 316 -14.85 -5.22 9.98
N THR A 317 -14.21 -5.80 8.97
CA THR A 317 -13.81 -5.09 7.75
C THR A 317 -15.01 -4.50 7.01
N ILE A 318 -16.07 -5.29 6.80
CA ILE A 318 -17.29 -4.84 6.11
C ILE A 318 -17.88 -3.60 6.79
N PHE A 319 -18.05 -3.62 8.10
CA PHE A 319 -18.63 -2.49 8.84
C PHE A 319 -17.65 -1.33 9.02
N TYR A 320 -16.34 -1.59 9.06
CA TYR A 320 -15.31 -0.58 9.21
C TYR A 320 -15.13 0.25 7.94
N GLU A 321 -15.02 -0.41 6.79
CA GLU A 321 -14.79 0.28 5.51
C GLU A 321 -16.09 0.87 4.93
N GLY A 322 -17.26 0.35 5.34
CA GLY A 322 -18.55 0.82 4.84
C GLY A 322 -18.71 0.61 3.33
N ILE A 323 -18.05 -0.41 2.78
CA ILE A 323 -18.20 -0.78 1.37
C ILE A 323 -19.45 -1.65 1.27
N TYR A 324 -20.37 -1.28 0.37
CA TYR A 324 -21.68 -1.90 0.14
C TYR A 324 -22.73 -1.77 1.27
N VAL A 325 -22.31 -1.45 2.49
CA VAL A 325 -23.19 -1.14 3.63
C VAL A 325 -22.83 0.21 4.25
N GLU A 326 -23.73 0.80 5.04
CA GLU A 326 -23.41 2.02 5.78
C GLU A 326 -22.29 1.74 6.82
N GLU A 327 -21.27 2.59 6.83
CA GLU A 327 -20.17 2.54 7.79
C GLU A 327 -20.71 2.51 9.23
N ASN A 328 -20.19 1.57 10.03
CA ASN A 328 -20.62 1.40 11.41
C ASN A 328 -19.46 0.93 12.29
N TYR A 329 -18.68 1.90 12.77
CA TYR A 329 -17.54 1.60 13.64
C TYR A 329 -17.91 0.92 14.96
N GLU A 330 -19.10 1.17 15.53
CA GLU A 330 -19.51 0.50 16.77
C GLU A 330 -19.72 -1.01 16.55
N GLU A 331 -20.31 -1.38 15.41
CA GLU A 331 -20.52 -2.78 15.06
C GLU A 331 -19.21 -3.45 14.61
N ALA A 332 -18.40 -2.74 13.82
CA ALA A 332 -17.05 -3.18 13.47
C ALA A 332 -16.26 -3.51 14.74
N PHE A 333 -16.16 -2.56 15.69
CA PHE A 333 -15.42 -2.74 16.93
C PHE A 333 -15.91 -3.95 17.74
N LYS A 334 -17.21 -4.22 17.80
CA LYS A 334 -17.74 -5.41 18.49
C LYS A 334 -17.25 -6.70 17.85
N TRP A 335 -17.28 -6.81 16.54
CA TRP A 335 -16.83 -8.01 15.82
C TRP A 335 -15.31 -8.15 15.87
N GLY A 336 -14.57 -7.06 15.63
CA GLY A 336 -13.11 -7.02 15.73
C GLY A 336 -12.64 -7.41 17.12
N MET A 337 -13.28 -6.90 18.18
CA MET A 337 -12.97 -7.27 19.56
C MET A 337 -13.22 -8.76 19.84
N LYS A 338 -14.26 -9.38 19.26
CA LYS A 338 -14.45 -10.84 19.39
C LYS A 338 -13.29 -11.60 18.73
N ALA A 339 -12.91 -11.25 17.50
CA ALA A 339 -11.82 -11.90 16.78
C ALA A 339 -10.46 -11.69 17.48
N ALA A 340 -10.16 -10.46 17.91
CA ALA A 340 -8.94 -10.10 18.62
C ALA A 340 -8.79 -10.83 19.95
N ASN A 341 -9.90 -11.04 20.69
CA ASN A 341 -9.86 -11.85 21.91
C ASN A 341 -9.56 -13.33 21.67
N GLN A 342 -9.71 -13.81 20.43
CA GLN A 342 -9.31 -15.15 20.00
C GLN A 342 -7.87 -15.21 19.46
N GLY A 343 -7.16 -14.07 19.41
CA GLY A 343 -5.79 -13.98 18.93
C GLY A 343 -5.67 -13.79 17.42
N HIS A 344 -6.72 -13.38 16.71
CA HIS A 344 -6.61 -13.05 15.29
C HIS A 344 -5.77 -11.77 15.10
N ALA A 345 -4.57 -11.89 14.52
CA ALA A 345 -3.57 -10.81 14.47
C ALA A 345 -4.10 -9.52 13.81
N ASP A 346 -4.77 -9.61 12.66
CA ASP A 346 -5.29 -8.42 11.99
C ASP A 346 -6.43 -7.74 12.76
N ALA A 347 -7.25 -8.53 13.47
CA ALA A 347 -8.27 -7.98 14.36
C ALA A 347 -7.66 -7.32 15.60
N GLU A 348 -6.56 -7.86 16.14
CA GLU A 348 -5.81 -7.20 17.21
C GLU A 348 -5.28 -5.83 16.76
N TYR A 349 -4.73 -5.76 15.53
CA TYR A 349 -4.30 -4.49 14.92
C TYR A 349 -5.48 -3.52 14.71
N GLY A 350 -6.59 -3.97 14.12
CA GLY A 350 -7.77 -3.13 13.91
C GLY A 350 -8.42 -2.64 15.21
N VAL A 351 -8.44 -3.47 16.26
CA VAL A 351 -8.87 -3.06 17.60
C VAL A 351 -7.92 -2.02 18.21
N ALA A 352 -6.62 -2.12 17.95
CA ALA A 352 -5.65 -1.13 18.37
C ALA A 352 -5.92 0.24 17.71
N GLU A 353 -6.13 0.27 16.39
CA GLU A 353 -6.51 1.47 15.63
C GLU A 353 -7.82 2.07 16.17
N ALA A 354 -8.82 1.23 16.46
CA ALA A 354 -10.08 1.67 17.03
C ALA A 354 -9.88 2.43 18.36
N TYR A 355 -8.99 1.94 19.22
CA TYR A 355 -8.63 2.65 20.45
C TYR A 355 -7.75 3.89 20.23
N GLN A 356 -6.92 3.95 19.19
CA GLN A 356 -6.08 5.10 18.87
C GLN A 356 -6.90 6.27 18.31
N TYR A 357 -7.77 5.99 17.34
CA TYR A 357 -8.54 6.99 16.62
C TYR A 357 -9.95 7.22 17.19
N GLY A 358 -10.43 6.30 18.03
CA GLY A 358 -11.76 6.37 18.63
C GLY A 358 -12.86 5.85 17.71
N ASN A 359 -12.55 4.89 16.84
CA ASN A 359 -13.50 4.30 15.89
C ASN A 359 -14.37 3.27 16.63
N GLY A 360 -15.61 3.66 16.97
CA GLY A 360 -16.56 2.77 17.66
C GLY A 360 -16.29 2.56 19.17
N VAL A 361 -15.21 3.16 19.68
CA VAL A 361 -14.83 3.14 21.10
C VAL A 361 -14.21 4.48 21.49
N LYS A 362 -14.19 4.80 22.79
CA LYS A 362 -13.48 5.98 23.26
C LYS A 362 -11.98 5.80 23.08
N ILE A 363 -11.29 6.85 22.61
CA ILE A 363 -9.82 6.89 22.54
C ILE A 363 -9.19 6.45 23.87
N ASP A 364 -8.35 5.43 23.80
CA ASP A 364 -7.56 4.89 24.91
C ASP A 364 -6.22 4.36 24.39
N TYR A 365 -5.23 5.24 24.33
CA TYR A 365 -3.88 4.90 23.87
C TYR A 365 -3.22 3.76 24.66
N LYS A 366 -3.60 3.57 25.93
CA LYS A 366 -3.02 2.49 26.72
C LYS A 366 -3.53 1.14 26.24
N GLU A 367 -4.80 1.04 25.88
CA GLU A 367 -5.33 -0.17 25.27
C GLU A 367 -4.85 -0.33 23.83
N ALA A 368 -4.78 0.76 23.04
CA ALA A 368 -4.23 0.71 21.68
C ALA A 368 -2.82 0.07 21.65
N VAL A 369 -1.89 0.59 22.45
CA VAL A 369 -0.52 0.07 22.51
C VAL A 369 -0.47 -1.41 22.92
N LYS A 370 -1.33 -1.86 23.85
CA LYS A 370 -1.36 -3.29 24.22
C LYS A 370 -1.83 -4.18 23.08
N TRP A 371 -2.82 -3.74 22.31
CA TRP A 371 -3.34 -4.51 21.18
C TRP A 371 -2.34 -4.53 20.02
N TYR A 372 -1.67 -3.40 19.74
CA TYR A 372 -0.53 -3.37 18.83
C TYR A 372 0.59 -4.30 19.29
N GLU A 373 0.96 -4.29 20.57
CA GLU A 373 2.00 -5.18 21.10
C GLU A 373 1.64 -6.66 20.91
N ARG A 374 0.37 -7.03 21.10
CA ARG A 374 -0.10 -8.40 20.83
C ARG A 374 0.00 -8.78 19.36
N ALA A 375 -0.46 -7.92 18.44
CA ALA A 375 -0.34 -8.16 17.01
C ALA A 375 1.14 -8.23 16.56
N ALA A 376 1.98 -7.37 17.12
CA ALA A 376 3.42 -7.35 16.89
C ALA A 376 4.13 -8.61 17.43
N ASP A 377 3.71 -9.14 18.59
CA ASP A 377 4.22 -10.40 19.16
C ASP A 377 3.92 -11.61 18.26
N GLN A 378 2.82 -11.55 17.49
CA GLN A 378 2.51 -12.51 16.43
C GLN A 378 3.31 -12.27 15.15
N GLY A 379 4.05 -11.16 15.10
CA GLY A 379 4.92 -10.78 14.01
C GLY A 379 4.20 -10.15 12.83
N LEU A 380 3.04 -9.53 13.06
CA LEU A 380 2.36 -8.67 12.08
C LEU A 380 3.25 -7.43 11.83
N THR A 381 3.65 -7.24 10.58
CA THR A 381 4.63 -6.21 10.19
C THR A 381 4.10 -4.79 10.38
N GLU A 382 2.81 -4.60 10.16
CA GLU A 382 2.05 -3.36 10.30
C GLU A 382 2.05 -2.90 11.77
N ALA A 383 1.82 -3.81 12.71
CA ALA A 383 1.91 -3.51 14.14
C ALA A 383 3.35 -3.19 14.58
N LEU A 384 4.35 -3.89 14.01
CA LEU A 384 5.76 -3.64 14.29
C LEU A 384 6.20 -2.25 13.79
N THR A 385 5.81 -1.86 12.57
CA THR A 385 6.17 -0.55 12.02
C THR A 385 5.47 0.59 12.74
N GLU A 386 4.20 0.42 13.10
CA GLU A 386 3.43 1.42 13.86
C GLU A 386 4.06 1.65 15.24
N LEU A 387 4.29 0.59 16.03
CA LEU A 387 4.98 0.73 17.32
C LEU A 387 6.39 1.31 17.16
N GLY A 388 7.09 0.93 16.09
CA GLY A 388 8.36 1.54 15.70
C GLY A 388 8.24 3.06 15.59
N TYR A 389 7.22 3.54 14.88
CA TYR A 389 6.93 4.94 14.65
C TYR A 389 6.53 5.66 15.94
N ASP A 390 5.61 5.11 16.72
CA ASP A 390 5.13 5.74 17.95
C ASP A 390 6.24 5.95 18.97
N TYR A 391 7.11 4.95 19.14
CA TYR A 391 8.27 5.10 20.02
C TYR A 391 9.33 6.05 19.45
N LYS A 392 9.43 6.23 18.12
CA LYS A 392 10.36 7.19 17.50
C LYS A 392 9.95 8.63 17.78
N PHE A 393 8.66 8.94 17.67
CA PHE A 393 8.12 10.30 17.74
C PHE A 393 7.43 10.64 19.07
N GLY A 394 7.15 9.65 19.91
CA GLY A 394 6.43 9.82 21.16
C GLY A 394 4.93 10.03 20.97
N ASP A 395 4.35 9.37 19.95
CA ASP A 395 2.91 9.39 19.71
C ASP A 395 2.16 8.53 20.75
N MET A 396 0.83 8.59 20.76
CA MET A 396 -0.01 7.86 21.72
C MET A 396 0.34 8.14 23.20
N ASN A 397 0.86 9.33 23.49
CA ASN A 397 1.42 9.75 24.79
C ASN A 397 2.59 8.87 25.28
N LEU A 398 3.30 8.19 24.38
CA LEU A 398 4.52 7.47 24.71
C LEU A 398 5.68 8.44 24.88
N SER A 399 6.62 8.09 25.77
CA SER A 399 7.91 8.77 25.79
C SER A 399 8.76 8.30 24.60
N VAL A 400 9.34 9.23 23.85
CA VAL A 400 10.33 8.92 22.81
C VAL A 400 11.35 7.91 23.32
N ASN A 401 11.49 6.80 22.61
CA ASN A 401 12.37 5.68 22.93
C ASN A 401 12.92 5.04 21.65
N TYR A 402 14.05 5.57 21.20
CA TYR A 402 14.75 5.07 20.00
C TYR A 402 15.18 3.60 20.10
N GLY A 403 15.51 3.10 21.30
CA GLY A 403 15.89 1.69 21.47
C GLY A 403 14.72 0.72 21.23
N LYS A 404 13.53 1.06 21.76
CA LYS A 404 12.30 0.29 21.47
C LYS A 404 11.86 0.43 20.03
N SER A 405 11.91 1.65 19.49
CA SER A 405 11.60 1.92 18.08
C SER A 405 12.45 1.04 17.15
N PHE A 406 13.78 1.06 17.33
CA PHE A 406 14.69 0.20 16.58
C PHE A 406 14.37 -1.29 16.75
N ALA A 407 14.05 -1.73 17.97
CA ALA A 407 13.71 -3.13 18.25
C ALA A 407 12.47 -3.62 17.50
N TYR A 408 11.47 -2.77 17.27
CA TYR A 408 10.32 -3.13 16.44
C TYR A 408 10.64 -3.07 14.96
N TYR A 409 11.29 -1.98 14.49
CA TYR A 409 11.67 -1.87 13.08
C TYR A 409 12.61 -2.98 12.61
N ILE A 410 13.55 -3.44 13.43
CA ILE A 410 14.44 -4.55 13.04
C ILE A 410 13.70 -5.87 12.90
N GLN A 411 12.65 -6.11 13.69
CA GLN A 411 11.80 -7.29 13.54
C GLN A 411 10.99 -7.23 12.24
N ALA A 412 10.41 -6.06 11.92
CA ALA A 412 9.73 -5.84 10.65
C ALA A 412 10.70 -6.02 9.46
N ALA A 413 11.87 -5.39 9.53
CA ALA A 413 12.88 -5.45 8.48
C ALA A 413 13.38 -6.87 8.20
N GLN A 414 13.55 -7.69 9.24
CA GLN A 414 13.94 -9.10 9.12
C GLN A 414 12.87 -9.96 8.45
N LYS A 415 11.60 -9.58 8.54
CA LYS A 415 10.48 -10.21 7.84
C LYS A 415 10.31 -9.73 6.39
N GLY A 416 11.15 -8.81 5.94
CA GLY A 416 11.14 -8.29 4.58
C GLY A 416 10.40 -6.96 4.43
N ASP A 417 9.81 -6.42 5.50
CA ASP A 417 9.05 -5.17 5.43
C ASP A 417 9.94 -3.99 4.97
N MET A 418 9.53 -3.32 3.91
CA MET A 418 10.29 -2.27 3.24
C MET A 418 10.47 -1.03 4.14
N ALA A 419 9.40 -0.61 4.84
CA ALA A 419 9.44 0.55 5.74
C ALA A 419 10.36 0.30 6.94
N GLY A 420 10.32 -0.90 7.52
CA GLY A 420 11.21 -1.36 8.57
C GLY A 420 12.66 -1.36 8.11
N GLN A 421 12.95 -1.85 6.90
CA GLN A 421 14.32 -1.82 6.34
C GLN A 421 14.84 -0.39 6.20
N ALA A 422 14.05 0.53 5.66
CA ALA A 422 14.41 1.94 5.50
C ALA A 422 14.65 2.62 6.87
N ASN A 423 13.77 2.40 7.85
CA ASN A 423 13.92 2.96 9.19
C ASN A 423 15.13 2.39 9.94
N VAL A 424 15.37 1.07 9.86
CA VAL A 424 16.58 0.45 10.44
C VAL A 424 17.84 1.08 9.86
N ALA A 425 17.86 1.34 8.54
CA ALA A 425 18.97 2.01 7.91
C ALA A 425 19.19 3.43 8.44
N GLU A 426 18.12 4.21 8.58
CA GLU A 426 18.15 5.56 9.18
C GLU A 426 18.71 5.52 10.62
N PHE A 427 18.25 4.58 11.44
CA PHE A 427 18.76 4.38 12.80
C PHE A 427 20.28 4.14 12.83
N TYR A 428 20.77 3.30 11.92
CA TYR A 428 22.20 3.05 11.79
C TYR A 428 22.98 4.26 11.24
N MET A 429 22.41 5.05 10.33
CA MET A 429 23.04 6.29 9.83
C MET A 429 23.16 7.36 10.92
N GLU A 430 22.09 7.54 11.71
CA GLU A 430 22.03 8.61 12.69
C GLU A 430 22.66 8.22 14.04
N GLY A 431 22.68 6.93 14.37
CA GLY A 431 23.13 6.44 15.68
C GLY A 431 22.21 6.86 16.84
N LYS A 432 20.91 7.03 16.60
CA LYS A 432 19.94 7.37 17.65
C LYS A 432 19.49 6.12 18.36
N GLY A 433 19.80 5.98 19.65
CA GLY A 433 19.40 4.80 20.46
C GLY A 433 20.19 3.51 20.18
N ILE A 434 21.03 3.50 19.15
CA ILE A 434 21.99 2.45 18.81
C ILE A 434 23.33 3.05 18.41
N GLU A 435 24.37 2.23 18.27
CA GLU A 435 25.66 2.69 17.74
C GLU A 435 25.54 2.99 16.23
N LYS A 436 26.05 4.16 15.81
CA LYS A 436 26.10 4.55 14.40
C LYS A 436 26.93 3.55 13.60
N ASN A 437 26.39 3.04 12.48
CA ASN A 437 27.08 2.13 11.58
C ASN A 437 26.62 2.33 10.13
N GLU A 438 27.38 3.11 9.36
CA GLU A 438 27.06 3.45 7.97
C GLU A 438 27.08 2.23 7.04
N GLU A 439 27.93 1.23 7.32
CA GLU A 439 28.00 0.02 6.49
C GLU A 439 26.71 -0.81 6.63
N GLU A 440 26.21 -0.98 7.86
CA GLU A 440 24.92 -1.65 8.10
C GLU A 440 23.76 -0.82 7.55
N ALA A 441 23.79 0.50 7.71
CA ALA A 441 22.77 1.36 7.11
C ALA A 441 22.66 1.15 5.60
N LEU A 442 23.78 1.17 4.87
CA LEU A 442 23.78 0.95 3.43
C LEU A 442 23.28 -0.43 3.02
N LYS A 443 23.54 -1.47 3.83
CA LYS A 443 22.99 -2.81 3.57
C LYS A 443 21.47 -2.79 3.68
N TRP A 444 20.91 -2.12 4.69
CA TRP A 444 19.47 -2.04 4.89
C TRP A 444 18.79 -1.12 3.87
N TYR A 445 19.35 0.05 3.56
CA TYR A 445 18.84 0.89 2.48
C TYR A 445 18.84 0.17 1.14
N ARG A 446 19.88 -0.64 0.84
CA ARG A 446 19.91 -1.43 -0.41
C ARG A 446 18.77 -2.44 -0.48
N LYS A 447 18.45 -3.12 0.63
CA LYS A 447 17.31 -4.05 0.66
C LYS A 447 15.98 -3.34 0.42
N ALA A 448 15.77 -2.18 1.03
CA ALA A 448 14.56 -1.37 0.78
C ALA A 448 14.51 -0.87 -0.67
N ALA A 449 15.63 -0.37 -1.19
CA ALA A 449 15.76 0.08 -2.58
C ALA A 449 15.52 -1.06 -3.60
N GLU A 450 15.94 -2.29 -3.32
CA GLU A 450 15.64 -3.47 -4.15
C GLU A 450 14.13 -3.78 -4.24
N GLN A 451 13.34 -3.31 -3.27
CA GLN A 451 11.87 -3.38 -3.27
C GLN A 451 11.20 -2.14 -3.89
N GLY A 452 11.98 -1.16 -4.35
CA GLY A 452 11.48 0.06 -4.97
C GLY A 452 11.38 1.27 -4.04
N ASP A 453 11.97 1.24 -2.85
CA ASP A 453 11.93 2.38 -1.93
C ASP A 453 12.77 3.57 -2.43
N SER A 454 12.12 4.56 -3.04
CA SER A 454 12.78 5.72 -3.64
C SER A 454 13.47 6.64 -2.61
N ASP A 455 12.97 6.68 -1.37
CA ASP A 455 13.61 7.39 -0.26
C ASP A 455 14.96 6.76 0.10
N SER A 456 15.02 5.43 0.20
CA SER A 456 16.27 4.69 0.41
C SER A 456 17.24 4.85 -0.76
N GLU A 457 16.77 4.80 -2.01
CA GLU A 457 17.61 5.08 -3.17
C GLU A 457 18.24 6.48 -3.10
N TYR A 458 17.44 7.49 -2.74
CA TYR A 458 17.92 8.85 -2.53
C TYR A 458 18.91 8.94 -1.37
N ALA A 459 18.65 8.29 -0.23
CA ALA A 459 19.55 8.26 0.92
C ALA A 459 20.91 7.61 0.60
N ILE A 460 20.92 6.53 -0.20
CA ILE A 460 22.17 5.94 -0.71
C ILE A 460 22.91 6.94 -1.61
N GLY A 461 22.19 7.67 -2.46
CA GLY A 461 22.75 8.75 -3.27
C GLY A 461 23.42 9.82 -2.41
N GLN A 462 22.75 10.27 -1.34
CA GLN A 462 23.30 11.25 -0.39
C GLN A 462 24.55 10.75 0.31
N TYR A 463 24.58 9.49 0.75
CA TYR A 463 25.78 8.89 1.33
C TYR A 463 26.96 8.98 0.35
N TYR A 464 26.76 8.59 -0.91
CA TYR A 464 27.86 8.63 -1.89
C TYR A 464 28.27 10.06 -2.27
N GLU A 465 27.37 11.04 -2.21
CA GLU A 465 27.71 12.45 -2.45
C GLU A 465 28.60 13.03 -1.34
N TYR A 466 28.25 12.80 -0.07
CA TYR A 466 28.89 13.49 1.06
C TYR A 466 29.96 12.65 1.78
N ASP A 467 29.69 11.38 2.07
CA ASP A 467 30.55 10.54 2.91
C ASP A 467 31.41 9.60 2.05
N GLY A 468 30.79 8.91 1.08
CA GLY A 468 31.48 8.03 0.14
C GLY A 468 32.35 8.78 -0.87
N ASN A 469 32.05 10.06 -1.13
CA ASN A 469 32.73 10.92 -2.08
C ASN A 469 32.88 10.31 -3.49
N ASP A 470 31.82 9.62 -3.95
CA ASP A 470 31.69 9.05 -5.29
C ASP A 470 30.44 9.64 -5.97
N ILE A 471 30.62 10.82 -6.55
CA ILE A 471 29.53 11.55 -7.22
C ILE A 471 28.89 10.73 -8.36
N LYS A 472 29.64 9.84 -9.04
CA LYS A 472 29.08 9.04 -10.14
C LYS A 472 28.10 8.01 -9.60
N LEU A 473 28.47 7.32 -8.54
CA LEU A 473 27.59 6.37 -7.89
C LEU A 473 26.39 7.09 -7.24
N ALA A 474 26.60 8.27 -6.66
CA ALA A 474 25.52 9.12 -6.16
C ALA A 474 24.48 9.43 -7.26
N ILE A 475 24.95 9.85 -8.45
CA ILE A 475 24.10 10.12 -9.61
C ILE A 475 23.34 8.89 -10.08
N GLU A 476 23.95 7.70 -10.07
CA GLU A 476 23.26 6.46 -10.44
C GLU A 476 22.07 6.20 -9.50
N TRP A 477 22.25 6.38 -8.20
CA TRP A 477 21.18 6.22 -7.22
C TRP A 477 20.13 7.32 -7.28
N TYR A 478 20.55 8.58 -7.40
CA TYR A 478 19.63 9.70 -7.62
C TYR A 478 18.80 9.52 -8.88
N ARG A 479 19.39 8.99 -9.97
CA ARG A 479 18.66 8.73 -11.20
C ARG A 479 17.54 7.72 -10.98
N LYS A 480 17.79 6.61 -10.27
CA LYS A 480 16.76 5.62 -9.96
C LYS A 480 15.60 6.23 -9.18
N ALA A 481 15.89 6.94 -8.08
CA ALA A 481 14.86 7.61 -7.29
C ALA A 481 14.08 8.65 -8.12
N ALA A 482 14.80 9.44 -8.94
CA ALA A 482 14.22 10.47 -9.78
C ALA A 482 13.29 9.90 -10.88
N GLU A 483 13.64 8.73 -11.44
CA GLU A 483 12.82 8.01 -12.42
C GLU A 483 11.53 7.45 -11.81
N GLN A 484 11.52 7.16 -10.51
CA GLN A 484 10.33 6.79 -9.74
C GLN A 484 9.46 7.99 -9.34
N GLY A 485 9.88 9.21 -9.64
CA GLY A 485 9.13 10.42 -9.31
C GLY A 485 9.67 11.19 -8.09
N TYR A 486 10.70 10.71 -7.40
CA TYR A 486 11.18 11.34 -6.18
C TYR A 486 11.72 12.76 -6.44
N VAL A 487 11.00 13.77 -5.93
CA VAL A 487 11.18 15.18 -6.30
C VAL A 487 12.57 15.70 -5.95
N ASP A 488 13.09 15.37 -4.77
CA ASP A 488 14.42 15.84 -4.35
C ASP A 488 15.54 15.20 -5.18
N ALA A 489 15.36 13.95 -5.61
CA ALA A 489 16.28 13.30 -6.53
C ALA A 489 16.21 13.92 -7.93
N GLN A 490 15.02 14.27 -8.42
CA GLN A 490 14.87 15.02 -9.69
C GLN A 490 15.58 16.38 -9.62
N MET A 491 15.48 17.08 -8.48
CA MET A 491 16.21 18.34 -8.26
C MET A 491 17.72 18.13 -8.16
N LYS A 492 18.20 17.03 -7.58
CA LYS A 492 19.62 16.65 -7.61
C LYS A 492 20.09 16.37 -9.03
N MET A 493 19.33 15.62 -9.83
CA MET A 493 19.63 15.38 -11.25
C MET A 493 19.70 16.68 -12.05
N LYS A 494 18.73 17.58 -11.85
CA LYS A 494 18.71 18.92 -12.43
C LYS A 494 19.99 19.69 -12.09
N ASN A 495 20.39 19.75 -10.82
CA ASN A 495 21.58 20.47 -10.39
C ASN A 495 22.87 19.86 -10.98
N CYS A 496 22.98 18.52 -11.02
CA CYS A 496 24.13 17.83 -11.61
C CYS A 496 24.32 18.22 -13.08
N TYR A 497 23.24 18.24 -13.87
CA TYR A 497 23.27 18.66 -15.28
C TYR A 497 23.49 20.17 -15.45
N GLU A 498 22.96 21.03 -14.57
CA GLU A 498 23.13 22.48 -14.64
C GLU A 498 24.58 22.91 -14.37
N ASN A 499 25.21 22.28 -13.38
CA ASN A 499 26.56 22.61 -12.92
C ASN A 499 27.66 21.79 -13.61
N GLY A 500 27.31 20.62 -14.18
CA GLY A 500 28.30 19.66 -14.68
C GLY A 500 29.01 18.92 -13.55
N GLU A 501 28.32 18.67 -12.43
CA GLU A 501 28.84 17.93 -11.28
C GLU A 501 28.66 16.43 -11.51
N GLY A 502 29.75 15.71 -11.74
CA GLY A 502 29.74 14.26 -12.03
C GLY A 502 29.18 13.86 -13.41
N LEU A 503 28.47 14.77 -14.09
CA LEU A 503 27.98 14.66 -15.47
C LEU A 503 28.54 15.79 -16.34
N GLU A 504 28.44 15.62 -17.66
CA GLU A 504 28.65 16.75 -18.57
C GLU A 504 27.51 17.77 -18.40
N LYS A 505 27.86 19.06 -18.36
CA LYS A 505 26.89 20.14 -18.24
C LYS A 505 25.93 20.13 -19.44
N ASP A 506 24.65 19.98 -19.17
CA ASP A 506 23.58 19.97 -20.17
C ASP A 506 22.33 20.68 -19.63
N LEU A 507 22.12 21.91 -20.09
CA LEU A 507 21.00 22.74 -19.65
C LEU A 507 19.65 22.24 -20.15
N THR A 508 19.62 21.45 -21.24
CA THR A 508 18.38 20.83 -21.75
C THR A 508 17.96 19.70 -20.83
N GLN A 509 18.89 18.84 -20.42
CA GLN A 509 18.62 17.80 -19.44
C GLN A 509 18.25 18.39 -18.07
N ALA A 510 18.94 19.45 -17.64
CA ALA A 510 18.56 20.16 -16.41
C ALA A 510 17.11 20.68 -16.48
N PHE A 511 16.71 21.26 -17.62
CA PHE A 511 15.33 21.69 -17.86
C PHE A 511 14.34 20.52 -17.78
N GLU A 512 14.61 19.39 -18.44
CA GLU A 512 13.73 18.21 -18.43
C GLU A 512 13.52 17.63 -17.01
N TRP A 513 14.59 17.55 -16.20
CA TRP A 513 14.47 17.10 -14.82
C TRP A 513 13.75 18.10 -13.92
N ALA A 514 14.00 19.41 -14.12
CA ALA A 514 13.23 20.46 -13.45
C ALA A 514 11.75 20.40 -13.81
N GLU A 515 11.42 20.08 -15.06
CA GLU A 515 10.04 19.98 -15.53
C GLU A 515 9.27 18.88 -14.79
N LYS A 516 9.88 17.71 -14.63
CA LYS A 516 9.30 16.61 -13.83
C LYS A 516 9.03 17.03 -12.38
N ALA A 517 9.96 17.73 -11.74
CA ALA A 517 9.78 18.19 -10.35
C ALA A 517 8.72 19.31 -10.24
N ALA A 518 8.67 20.22 -11.22
CA ALA A 518 7.74 21.34 -11.25
C ALA A 518 6.28 20.90 -11.46
N ILE A 519 6.05 19.86 -12.26
CA ILE A 519 4.72 19.24 -12.47
C ILE A 519 4.18 18.66 -11.16
N GLN A 520 5.06 18.15 -10.30
CA GLN A 520 4.72 17.65 -8.96
C GLN A 520 4.59 18.76 -7.90
N GLY A 521 4.67 20.03 -8.31
CA GLY A 521 4.46 21.18 -7.42
C GLY A 521 5.71 21.76 -6.79
N ASN A 522 6.93 21.26 -7.09
CA ASN A 522 8.15 21.78 -6.48
C ASN A 522 8.37 23.26 -6.84
N ILE A 523 8.29 24.14 -5.83
CA ILE A 523 8.36 25.60 -5.98
C ILE A 523 9.68 26.04 -6.65
N LYS A 524 10.81 25.51 -6.19
CA LYS A 524 12.13 25.86 -6.74
C LYS A 524 12.27 25.45 -8.21
N ALA A 525 11.72 24.29 -8.57
CA ALA A 525 11.68 23.82 -9.96
C ALA A 525 10.80 24.72 -10.83
N GLN A 526 9.62 25.13 -10.34
CA GLN A 526 8.73 26.06 -11.03
C GLN A 526 9.39 27.42 -11.29
N CYS A 527 10.05 28.00 -10.29
CA CYS A 527 10.84 29.23 -10.47
C CYS A 527 11.95 29.06 -11.51
N TYR A 528 12.65 27.91 -11.46
CA TYR A 528 13.69 27.59 -12.44
C TYR A 528 13.13 27.49 -13.87
N LEU A 529 11.98 26.84 -14.08
CA LEU A 529 11.33 26.82 -15.40
C LEU A 529 10.91 28.21 -15.86
N GLY A 530 10.36 29.04 -14.96
CA GLY A 530 10.05 30.43 -15.24
C GLY A 530 11.26 31.18 -15.79
N LYS A 531 12.41 31.01 -15.12
CA LYS A 531 13.69 31.59 -15.55
C LYS A 531 14.17 31.02 -16.89
N CYS A 532 14.13 29.70 -17.07
CA CYS A 532 14.53 29.03 -18.30
C CYS A 532 13.74 29.52 -19.51
N TYR A 533 12.42 29.65 -19.39
CA TYR A 533 11.57 30.18 -20.45
C TYR A 533 11.76 31.69 -20.66
N LYS A 534 12.05 32.46 -19.61
CA LYS A 534 12.33 33.90 -19.72
C LYS A 534 13.64 34.18 -20.47
N GLU A 535 14.69 33.44 -20.14
CA GLU A 535 16.05 33.66 -20.64
C GLU A 535 16.40 32.80 -21.87
N GLY A 536 15.62 31.78 -22.16
CA GLY A 536 15.90 30.80 -23.22
C GLY A 536 17.03 29.82 -22.85
N VAL A 537 17.10 29.42 -21.57
CA VAL A 537 18.13 28.53 -21.03
C VAL A 537 17.62 27.10 -21.03
N GLY A 538 18.26 26.20 -21.78
CA GLY A 538 17.85 24.79 -21.91
C GLY A 538 16.58 24.56 -22.73
N VAL A 539 15.82 25.62 -23.00
CA VAL A 539 14.59 25.63 -23.80
C VAL A 539 14.53 26.92 -24.62
N LYS A 540 13.75 26.93 -25.70
CA LYS A 540 13.48 28.17 -26.43
C LYS A 540 12.73 29.15 -25.54
N ALA A 541 13.16 30.41 -25.53
CA ALA A 541 12.50 31.46 -24.77
C ALA A 541 11.01 31.60 -25.15
N ASP A 542 10.16 31.67 -24.13
CA ASP A 542 8.71 31.78 -24.21
C ASP A 542 8.20 32.56 -23.00
N LYS A 543 7.91 33.85 -23.19
CA LYS A 543 7.55 34.75 -22.09
C LYS A 543 6.20 34.40 -21.45
N ASP A 544 5.26 33.87 -22.22
CA ASP A 544 3.94 33.50 -21.69
C ASP A 544 4.09 32.28 -20.77
N LYS A 545 4.83 31.26 -21.21
CA LYS A 545 5.15 30.10 -20.35
C LYS A 545 5.97 30.47 -19.13
N ALA A 546 6.89 31.43 -19.25
CA ALA A 546 7.65 31.92 -18.11
C ALA A 546 6.72 32.46 -17.01
N ILE A 547 5.74 33.28 -17.40
CA ILE A 547 4.75 33.84 -16.47
C ILE A 547 3.88 32.73 -15.89
N GLU A 548 3.40 31.77 -16.69
CA GLU A 548 2.59 30.65 -16.20
C GLU A 548 3.32 29.85 -15.09
N TRP A 549 4.62 29.61 -15.25
CA TRP A 549 5.41 28.92 -14.23
C TRP A 549 5.70 29.78 -13.01
N TYR A 550 5.97 31.07 -13.19
CA TYR A 550 6.11 31.99 -12.06
C TYR A 550 4.80 32.18 -11.29
N GLU A 551 3.64 32.20 -11.95
CA GLU A 551 2.33 32.28 -11.29
C GLU A 551 2.12 31.10 -10.34
N LYS A 552 2.40 29.86 -10.80
CA LYS A 552 2.33 28.65 -9.96
C LYS A 552 3.22 28.74 -8.72
N ALA A 553 4.46 29.20 -8.87
CA ALA A 553 5.38 29.34 -7.74
C ALA A 553 4.96 30.49 -6.80
N ALA A 554 4.46 31.60 -7.37
CA ALA A 554 4.04 32.79 -6.63
C ALA A 554 2.80 32.52 -5.76
N GLU A 555 1.86 31.69 -6.26
CA GLU A 555 0.69 31.21 -5.51
C GLU A 555 1.09 30.37 -4.29
N GLN A 556 2.19 29.62 -4.38
CA GLN A 556 2.77 28.85 -3.28
C GLN A 556 3.66 29.68 -2.34
N GLY A 557 3.82 30.98 -2.60
CA GLY A 557 4.48 31.90 -1.68
C GLY A 557 5.88 32.36 -2.09
N ASP A 558 6.45 31.90 -3.21
CA ASP A 558 7.82 32.26 -3.59
C ASP A 558 7.97 33.76 -3.89
N ALA A 559 8.86 34.44 -3.17
CA ALA A 559 9.00 35.90 -3.24
C ALA A 559 9.61 36.38 -4.57
N GLU A 560 10.53 35.61 -5.17
CA GLU A 560 11.11 35.94 -6.47
C GLU A 560 10.04 35.81 -7.55
N ALA A 561 9.30 34.71 -7.57
CA ALA A 561 8.20 34.48 -8.51
C ALA A 561 7.10 35.53 -8.36
N GLN A 562 6.70 35.88 -7.14
CA GLN A 562 5.75 36.98 -6.89
C GLN A 562 6.25 38.30 -7.46
N CYS A 563 7.55 38.59 -7.33
CA CYS A 563 8.13 39.78 -7.94
C CYS A 563 8.09 39.71 -9.48
N GLU A 564 8.42 38.56 -10.07
CA GLU A 564 8.37 38.35 -11.53
C GLU A 564 6.95 38.44 -12.10
N VAL A 565 5.95 37.89 -11.41
CA VAL A 565 4.53 38.06 -11.77
C VAL A 565 4.13 39.53 -11.69
N GLY A 566 4.53 40.25 -10.63
CA GLY A 566 4.31 41.69 -10.51
C GLY A 566 4.94 42.49 -11.67
N LYS A 567 6.14 42.11 -12.12
CA LYS A 567 6.81 42.72 -13.28
C LYS A 567 6.05 42.49 -14.58
N SER A 568 5.34 41.37 -14.71
CA SER A 568 4.55 41.08 -15.92
C SER A 568 3.36 42.05 -16.08
N TYR A 569 2.81 42.55 -14.97
CA TYR A 569 1.76 43.57 -14.95
C TYR A 569 2.32 45.01 -14.99
N ASP A 570 3.48 45.30 -14.40
CA ASP A 570 4.04 46.67 -14.33
C ASP A 570 4.72 47.13 -15.64
N ILE A 571 4.01 47.96 -16.43
CA ILE A 571 4.52 48.52 -17.70
C ILE A 571 5.85 49.25 -17.55
N TRP A 572 6.09 49.90 -16.41
CA TRP A 572 7.28 50.74 -16.20
C TRP A 572 8.47 49.97 -15.65
N ALA A 573 8.27 48.74 -15.22
CA ALA A 573 9.30 47.82 -14.74
C ALA A 573 10.13 47.19 -15.87
N SER A 574 9.59 47.14 -17.08
CA SER A 574 10.21 46.50 -18.24
C SER A 574 10.94 47.52 -19.11
N ASP A 575 12.27 47.39 -19.24
CA ASP A 575 13.04 48.05 -20.30
C ASP A 575 12.57 47.62 -21.70
N ASP A 576 11.83 46.51 -21.75
CA ASP A 576 11.33 45.85 -22.94
C ASP A 576 9.84 46.20 -23.13
N ARG A 577 9.54 47.31 -23.83
CA ARG A 577 8.18 47.78 -24.17
C ARG A 577 7.33 46.78 -25.00
N VAL A 578 7.80 45.55 -25.14
CA VAL A 578 7.25 44.47 -25.96
C VAL A 578 6.59 43.37 -25.10
N LEU A 579 6.69 43.42 -23.77
CA LEU A 579 5.92 42.53 -22.87
C LEU A 579 4.40 42.81 -22.87
N PHE A 580 3.94 43.87 -23.55
CA PHE A 580 2.52 44.23 -23.63
C PHE A 580 1.87 43.80 -24.94
N ARG A 581 1.14 42.68 -24.90
CA ARG A 581 -0.03 42.46 -25.77
C ARG A 581 -1.03 41.38 -25.32
N LYS A 582 -1.26 41.20 -24.00
CA LYS A 582 -2.39 40.38 -23.53
C LYS A 582 -3.51 41.17 -22.86
N TYR A 583 -3.23 42.35 -22.30
CA TYR A 583 -4.23 43.16 -21.59
C TYR A 583 -4.32 44.57 -22.19
N GLU A 584 -5.45 44.89 -22.81
CA GLU A 584 -5.84 46.22 -23.31
C GLU A 584 -6.17 47.19 -22.15
N ASN A 585 -5.38 47.13 -21.07
CA ASN A 585 -5.68 47.80 -19.80
C ASN A 585 -5.01 49.18 -19.71
N THR A 586 -5.60 50.05 -18.88
CA THR A 586 -4.97 51.34 -18.55
C THR A 586 -3.74 51.15 -17.67
N LYS A 587 -2.86 52.17 -17.59
CA LYS A 587 -1.67 52.11 -16.71
C LYS A 587 -2.04 51.92 -15.23
N GLU A 588 -3.18 52.46 -14.80
CA GLU A 588 -3.68 52.35 -13.43
C GLU A 588 -4.14 50.92 -13.11
N GLU A 589 -4.92 50.30 -14.01
CA GLU A 589 -5.40 48.91 -13.84
C GLU A 589 -4.25 47.88 -13.78
N ASN A 590 -3.15 48.15 -14.46
CA ASN A 590 -1.97 47.28 -14.44
C ASN A 590 -1.19 47.41 -13.13
N ASP A 591 -1.12 48.61 -12.56
CA ASP A 591 -0.53 48.86 -11.24
C ASP A 591 -1.34 48.17 -10.14
N GLU A 592 -2.67 48.23 -10.22
CA GLU A 592 -3.57 47.55 -9.29
C GLU A 592 -3.40 46.02 -9.31
N LYS A 593 -3.07 45.43 -10.46
CA LYS A 593 -2.76 44.00 -10.58
C LYS A 593 -1.37 43.65 -10.08
N ALA A 594 -0.38 44.51 -10.29
CA ALA A 594 1.00 44.29 -9.83
C ALA A 594 1.16 44.46 -8.30
N LEU A 595 0.40 45.37 -7.70
CA LEU A 595 0.55 45.78 -6.31
C LEU A 595 0.43 44.64 -5.28
N PRO A 596 -0.57 43.74 -5.36
CA PRO A 596 -0.70 42.64 -4.41
C PRO A 596 0.48 41.68 -4.47
N TRP A 597 1.03 41.43 -5.67
CA TRP A 597 2.17 40.56 -5.87
C TRP A 597 3.45 41.16 -5.29
N TYR A 598 3.75 42.42 -5.59
CA TYR A 598 4.89 43.09 -4.99
C TYR A 598 4.76 43.23 -3.48
N LYS A 599 3.55 43.46 -2.95
CA LYS A 599 3.31 43.52 -1.51
C LYS A 599 3.71 42.21 -0.82
N LYS A 600 3.21 41.08 -1.31
CA LYS A 600 3.52 39.75 -0.75
C LYS A 600 5.02 39.49 -0.73
N ALA A 601 5.73 39.78 -1.82
CA ALA A 601 7.18 39.60 -1.90
C ALA A 601 7.96 40.60 -1.02
N ALA A 602 7.50 41.86 -0.95
CA ALA A 602 8.13 42.91 -0.17
C ALA A 602 8.05 42.65 1.35
N GLU A 603 6.90 42.12 1.82
CA GLU A 603 6.68 41.71 3.21
C GLU A 603 7.57 40.53 3.62
N GLN A 604 7.96 39.68 2.67
CA GLN A 604 8.96 38.61 2.85
C GLN A 604 10.41 39.11 2.86
N GLY A 605 10.64 40.41 2.63
CA GLY A 605 11.99 40.98 2.62
C GLY A 605 12.68 41.00 1.25
N TYR A 606 11.99 40.67 0.15
CA TYR A 606 12.61 40.66 -1.18
C TYR A 606 12.87 42.10 -1.68
N ALA A 607 14.15 42.51 -1.70
CA ALA A 607 14.55 43.91 -1.87
C ALA A 607 14.04 44.56 -3.18
N GLU A 608 14.07 43.82 -4.28
CA GLU A 608 13.55 44.32 -5.56
C GLU A 608 12.02 44.55 -5.50
N ALA A 609 11.26 43.66 -4.86
CA ALA A 609 9.83 43.86 -4.67
C ALA A 609 9.53 45.03 -3.73
N GLN A 610 10.33 45.24 -2.68
CA GLN A 610 10.21 46.41 -1.80
C GLN A 610 10.38 47.72 -2.59
N TYR A 611 11.39 47.78 -3.46
CA TYR A 611 11.60 48.92 -4.35
C TYR A 611 10.42 49.12 -5.31
N ARG A 612 9.98 48.06 -5.99
CA ARG A 612 8.88 48.13 -6.96
C ARG A 612 7.54 48.49 -6.32
N TYR A 613 7.26 47.93 -5.15
CA TYR A 613 6.12 48.31 -4.32
C TYR A 613 6.17 49.80 -3.96
N GLY A 614 7.33 50.29 -3.51
CA GLY A 614 7.53 51.69 -3.19
C GLY A 614 7.33 52.62 -4.40
N ILE A 615 7.83 52.23 -5.58
CA ILE A 615 7.64 52.96 -6.83
C ILE A 615 6.17 53.08 -7.21
N ILE A 616 5.39 51.99 -7.14
CA ILE A 616 3.96 52.03 -7.48
C ILE A 616 3.19 52.90 -6.50
N TYR A 617 3.52 52.87 -5.20
CA TYR A 617 2.88 53.79 -4.23
C TYR A 617 3.16 55.25 -4.53
N CYS A 618 4.43 55.62 -4.80
CA CYS A 618 4.77 56.98 -5.24
C CYS A 618 4.03 57.36 -6.53
N ARG A 619 3.92 56.43 -7.49
CA ARG A 619 3.29 56.65 -8.80
C ARG A 619 1.78 56.80 -8.73
N SER A 620 1.10 55.95 -7.96
CA SER A 620 -0.35 55.99 -7.75
C SER A 620 -0.84 57.29 -7.12
N ALA A 621 0.06 58.04 -6.48
CA ALA A 621 -0.23 59.36 -5.95
C ALA A 621 -0.49 60.41 -7.05
N PHE A 622 -0.04 60.15 -8.29
CA PHE A 622 -0.26 61.01 -9.45
C PHE A 622 -1.54 60.65 -10.24
N TYR A 623 -2.15 59.49 -9.98
CA TYR A 623 -3.34 59.02 -10.70
C TYR A 623 -4.64 59.31 -9.95
N ASN A 624 -4.64 59.22 -8.62
CA ASN A 624 -5.87 59.21 -7.83
C ASN A 624 -5.72 60.03 -6.53
N THR A 625 -6.49 61.12 -6.41
CA THR A 625 -6.41 62.10 -5.30
C THR A 625 -7.50 61.93 -4.22
N GLU A 626 -8.40 60.96 -4.37
CA GLU A 626 -9.63 60.91 -3.56
C GLU A 626 -9.58 59.97 -2.32
N ASP A 627 -8.73 58.93 -2.28
CA ASP A 627 -8.75 57.93 -1.18
C ASP A 627 -7.60 58.01 -0.16
N MET A 628 -6.49 58.69 -0.47
CA MET A 628 -5.35 58.89 0.44
C MET A 628 -4.55 60.11 -0.02
N GLY A 629 -4.11 60.97 0.91
CA GLY A 629 -3.41 62.21 0.55
C GLY A 629 -2.08 61.94 -0.18
N LEU A 630 -1.77 62.75 -1.20
CA LEU A 630 -0.53 62.71 -1.99
C LEU A 630 0.73 62.55 -1.12
N SER A 631 0.79 63.23 0.02
CA SER A 631 1.92 63.19 0.96
C SER A 631 2.09 61.84 1.66
N GLU A 632 0.99 61.11 1.90
CA GLU A 632 1.02 59.82 2.61
C GLU A 632 1.48 58.69 1.70
N LYS A 633 1.00 58.66 0.46
CA LYS A 633 1.45 57.67 -0.56
C LYS A 633 2.95 57.81 -0.88
N ILE A 634 3.44 59.04 -1.01
CA ILE A 634 4.88 59.31 -1.24
C ILE A 634 5.70 58.83 -0.03
N LYS A 635 5.27 59.14 1.19
CA LYS A 635 5.95 58.71 2.41
C LYS A 635 6.05 57.19 2.51
N ILE A 636 4.94 56.47 2.28
CA ILE A 636 4.93 55.01 2.26
C ILE A 636 5.90 54.49 1.19
N GLY A 637 5.87 55.07 -0.01
CA GLY A 637 6.76 54.66 -1.09
C GLY A 637 8.24 54.85 -0.76
N ASP A 638 8.60 55.97 -0.13
CA ASP A 638 9.98 56.26 0.30
C ASP A 638 10.43 55.35 1.44
N GLU A 639 9.55 55.01 2.39
CA GLU A 639 9.85 54.04 3.45
C GLU A 639 10.19 52.66 2.87
N TRP A 640 9.47 52.19 1.85
CA TRP A 640 9.75 50.93 1.18
C TRP A 640 11.00 50.97 0.31
N ASN A 641 11.27 52.08 -0.39
CA ASN A 641 12.51 52.26 -1.14
C ASN A 641 13.73 52.25 -0.19
N LYS A 642 13.61 52.86 1.00
CA LYS A 642 14.66 52.83 2.02
C LYS A 642 14.86 51.43 2.57
N LYS A 643 13.80 50.67 2.85
CA LYS A 643 13.89 49.24 3.21
C LYS A 643 14.65 48.44 2.15
N ALA A 644 14.34 48.64 0.86
CA ALA A 644 15.02 47.98 -0.24
C ALA A 644 16.51 48.33 -0.34
N ALA A 645 16.87 49.58 -0.07
CA ALA A 645 18.25 50.05 -0.11
C ALA A 645 19.04 49.67 1.14
N ASP A 646 18.39 49.51 2.29
CA ASP A 646 18.99 49.12 3.57
C ASP A 646 19.05 47.59 3.77
N ASN A 647 18.31 46.80 2.98
CA ASN A 647 18.27 45.32 2.99
C ASN A 647 19.66 44.66 3.03
N GLU A 648 19.81 43.47 3.61
CA GLU A 648 21.07 42.70 3.59
C GLU A 648 21.58 42.47 2.16
N HIS A 649 20.65 42.20 1.24
CA HIS A 649 20.88 42.14 -0.21
C HIS A 649 20.19 43.33 -0.89
N PRO A 650 20.83 44.52 -0.88
CA PRO A 650 20.23 45.76 -1.36
C PRO A 650 19.92 45.74 -2.85
N TYR A 651 18.83 46.40 -3.25
CA TYR A 651 18.52 46.60 -4.67
C TYR A 651 19.22 47.86 -5.22
N ILE A 652 19.90 47.72 -6.36
CA ILE A 652 20.75 48.77 -6.94
C ILE A 652 19.95 50.04 -7.22
N ASP A 653 18.79 49.92 -7.87
CA ASP A 653 17.99 51.09 -8.25
C ASP A 653 17.39 51.80 -7.03
N ALA A 654 17.15 51.08 -5.93
CA ALA A 654 16.71 51.70 -4.68
C ALA A 654 17.80 52.59 -4.09
N CYS A 655 19.05 52.09 -4.07
CA CYS A 655 20.21 52.86 -3.63
C CYS A 655 20.42 54.11 -4.52
N LEU A 656 20.35 53.93 -5.84
CA LEU A 656 20.48 55.02 -6.80
C LEU A 656 19.38 56.06 -6.64
N LYS A 657 18.12 55.63 -6.45
CA LYS A 657 16.99 56.54 -6.26
C LYS A 657 17.17 57.46 -5.06
N ILE A 658 17.61 56.91 -3.92
CA ILE A 658 17.84 57.71 -2.71
C ILE A 658 19.04 58.63 -2.90
N ALA A 659 20.14 58.12 -3.48
CA ALA A 659 21.33 58.93 -3.71
C ALA A 659 21.09 60.08 -4.70
N ASP A 660 20.42 59.80 -5.82
CA ASP A 660 20.09 60.79 -6.84
C ASP A 660 19.12 61.86 -6.30
N TYR A 661 18.17 61.48 -5.44
CA TYR A 661 17.30 62.44 -4.76
C TYR A 661 18.13 63.50 -4.02
N HIS A 662 19.06 63.09 -3.14
CA HIS A 662 19.93 64.02 -2.43
C HIS A 662 20.88 64.78 -3.36
N TYR A 663 21.39 64.12 -4.41
CA TYR A 663 22.27 64.74 -5.40
C TYR A 663 21.61 65.92 -6.11
N ASP A 664 20.32 65.81 -6.46
CA ASP A 664 19.58 66.88 -7.13
C ASP A 664 19.36 68.11 -6.22
N TYR A 665 19.28 67.94 -4.89
CA TYR A 665 19.16 69.05 -3.93
C TYR A 665 20.46 69.84 -3.70
N ILE A 666 21.61 69.35 -4.17
CA ILE A 666 22.89 70.06 -4.05
C ILE A 666 22.79 71.48 -4.61
N ASP A 667 22.15 71.64 -5.78
CA ASP A 667 22.03 72.93 -6.44
C ASP A 667 21.07 73.89 -5.73
N GLU A 668 20.24 73.39 -4.81
CA GLU A 668 19.34 74.20 -3.97
C GLU A 668 19.98 74.56 -2.61
N HIS A 669 21.11 73.94 -2.26
CA HIS A 669 21.76 74.16 -0.96
C HIS A 669 22.20 75.64 -0.79
N PRO A 670 21.82 76.29 0.33
CA PRO A 670 22.09 77.71 0.53
C PRO A 670 23.58 77.96 0.76
N VAL A 671 24.14 78.94 0.03
CA VAL A 671 25.55 79.33 0.18
C VAL A 671 25.66 80.83 0.43
N GLY A 672 26.25 81.21 1.57
CA GLY A 672 26.59 82.60 1.86
C GLY A 672 27.72 83.11 0.97
N ARG A 673 27.71 84.41 0.65
CA ARG A 673 28.71 85.04 -0.24
C ARG A 673 30.16 84.76 0.15
N SER A 674 30.47 84.74 1.44
CA SER A 674 31.83 84.46 1.95
C SER A 674 32.27 83.02 1.67
N ALA A 675 31.36 82.05 1.80
CA ALA A 675 31.65 80.64 1.52
C ALA A 675 31.84 80.41 0.00
N ALA A 676 31.03 81.05 -0.84
CA ALA A 676 31.19 81.00 -2.30
C ALA A 676 32.54 81.59 -2.76
N MET A 677 33.00 82.68 -2.11
CA MET A 677 34.31 83.29 -2.40
C MET A 677 35.49 82.42 -1.95
N LEU A 678 35.39 81.80 -0.77
CA LEU A 678 36.42 80.88 -0.26
C LEU A 678 36.54 79.63 -1.15
N ALA A 679 35.41 79.08 -1.56
CA ALA A 679 35.34 77.97 -2.49
C ALA A 679 35.89 78.32 -3.88
N ALA A 680 35.63 79.53 -4.39
CA ALA A 680 36.22 79.98 -5.67
C ALA A 680 37.76 79.98 -5.62
N ALA A 681 38.34 80.39 -4.49
CA ALA A 681 39.79 80.41 -4.29
C ALA A 681 40.38 79.00 -4.15
N ALA A 682 39.62 78.04 -3.61
CA ALA A 682 40.02 76.63 -3.52
C ALA A 682 39.85 75.87 -4.85
N ALA A 683 38.86 76.24 -5.67
CA ALA A 683 38.47 75.53 -6.89
C ALA A 683 39.24 75.96 -8.15
N ILE A 684 39.83 77.16 -8.16
CA ILE A 684 40.47 77.75 -9.35
C ILE A 684 41.99 77.78 -9.13
N PRO A 685 42.79 77.10 -9.99
CA PRO A 685 44.24 77.21 -9.93
C PRO A 685 44.68 78.68 -10.03
N VAL A 686 45.62 79.10 -9.16
CA VAL A 686 46.04 80.51 -8.99
C VAL A 686 46.40 81.21 -10.32
N ALA A 687 46.88 80.48 -11.32
CA ALA A 687 47.22 80.99 -12.65
C ALA A 687 46.01 81.44 -13.51
N ASN A 688 44.80 80.97 -13.23
CA ASN A 688 43.59 81.26 -14.03
C ASN A 688 42.63 82.26 -13.37
N VAL A 689 42.88 82.63 -12.11
CA VAL A 689 42.03 83.57 -11.34
C VAL A 689 42.03 84.98 -11.96
N ILE A 690 43.09 85.35 -12.68
CA ILE A 690 43.30 86.71 -13.22
C ILE A 690 42.66 86.89 -14.62
N THR A 691 42.33 85.81 -15.32
CA THR A 691 41.84 85.84 -16.72
C THR A 691 40.34 85.54 -16.89
N LEU A 692 39.67 85.04 -15.85
CA LEU A 692 38.24 84.74 -15.87
C LEU A 692 37.40 85.97 -15.47
N PRO A 693 36.31 86.30 -16.19
CA PRO A 693 35.33 87.29 -15.76
C PRO A 693 34.79 86.97 -14.35
N ALA A 694 34.71 87.96 -13.47
CA ALA A 694 34.30 87.80 -12.07
C ALA A 694 32.94 87.08 -11.90
N ALA A 695 32.02 87.25 -12.85
CA ALA A 695 30.73 86.56 -12.87
C ALA A 695 30.86 85.03 -13.11
N ILE A 696 31.82 84.61 -13.92
CA ILE A 696 32.09 83.19 -14.21
C ILE A 696 32.82 82.55 -13.03
N ALA A 697 33.84 83.24 -12.49
CA ALA A 697 34.52 82.80 -11.27
C ALA A 697 33.56 82.67 -10.07
N GLY A 698 32.63 83.63 -9.91
CA GLY A 698 31.57 83.58 -8.90
C GLY A 698 30.62 82.40 -9.08
N THR A 699 30.23 82.08 -10.32
CA THR A 699 29.36 80.93 -10.62
C THR A 699 30.06 79.60 -10.34
N ILE A 700 31.34 79.46 -10.73
CA ILE A 700 32.15 78.26 -10.48
C ILE A 700 32.36 78.07 -8.97
N GLY A 701 32.75 79.14 -8.25
CA GLY A 701 32.91 79.11 -6.80
C GLY A 701 31.62 78.78 -6.06
N THR A 702 30.48 79.28 -6.53
CA THR A 702 29.17 78.98 -5.93
C THR A 702 28.80 77.51 -6.10
N ARG A 703 28.95 76.94 -7.32
CA ARG A 703 28.71 75.50 -7.55
C ARG A 703 29.67 74.60 -6.76
N PHE A 704 30.94 75.00 -6.65
CA PHE A 704 31.91 74.28 -5.84
C PHE A 704 31.55 74.33 -4.35
N ALA A 705 31.20 75.51 -3.82
CA ALA A 705 30.79 75.69 -2.43
C ALA A 705 29.55 74.86 -2.08
N LYS A 706 28.56 74.79 -2.98
CA LYS A 706 27.35 73.99 -2.80
C LYS A 706 27.69 72.52 -2.59
N LYS A 707 28.47 71.93 -3.50
CA LYS A 707 28.94 70.53 -3.40
C LYS A 707 29.77 70.28 -2.16
N TRP A 708 30.76 71.14 -1.89
CA TRP A 708 31.67 71.02 -0.75
C TRP A 708 30.96 71.09 0.60
N LEU A 709 30.00 72.02 0.78
CA LEU A 709 29.26 72.13 2.02
C LEU A 709 28.20 71.02 2.16
N PHE A 710 27.58 70.61 1.05
CA PHE A 710 26.52 69.60 1.08
C PHE A 710 27.06 68.23 1.50
N VAL A 711 28.22 67.79 1.01
CA VAL A 711 28.76 66.45 1.30
C VAL A 711 29.01 66.19 2.79
N ASP A 712 29.21 67.23 3.59
CA ASP A 712 29.42 67.12 5.05
C ASP A 712 28.10 67.10 5.86
N THR A 713 26.96 67.40 5.23
CA THR A 713 25.64 67.31 5.87
C THR A 713 25.20 65.84 6.05
N ASP A 714 24.17 65.61 6.87
CA ASP A 714 23.61 64.26 7.05
C ASP A 714 23.05 63.71 5.72
N ASP A 715 22.37 64.55 4.93
CA ASP A 715 21.88 64.23 3.58
C ASP A 715 23.03 63.90 2.61
N GLY A 716 24.13 64.67 2.67
CA GLY A 716 25.33 64.42 1.86
C GLY A 716 26.02 63.11 2.21
N LYS A 717 26.07 62.76 3.51
CA LYS A 717 26.60 61.47 3.97
C LYS A 717 25.68 60.31 3.56
N GLU A 718 24.37 60.49 3.64
CA GLU A 718 23.38 59.48 3.21
C GLU A 718 23.46 59.26 1.69
N MET A 719 23.60 60.32 0.89
CA MET A 719 23.87 60.24 -0.55
C MET A 719 25.12 59.40 -0.85
N ILE A 720 26.24 59.70 -0.20
CA ILE A 720 27.51 58.99 -0.43
C ILE A 720 27.41 57.52 0.01
N LYS A 721 26.74 57.24 1.13
CA LYS A 721 26.47 55.87 1.61
C LYS A 721 25.80 55.05 0.51
N TYR A 722 24.70 55.53 -0.07
CA TYR A 722 23.97 54.77 -1.08
C TYR A 722 24.65 54.72 -2.44
N TYR A 723 25.39 55.76 -2.86
CA TYR A 723 26.23 55.64 -4.05
C TYR A 723 27.34 54.61 -3.87
N ARG A 724 28.00 54.52 -2.70
CA ARG A 724 28.99 53.45 -2.43
C ARG A 724 28.35 52.07 -2.53
N ARG A 725 27.19 51.89 -1.91
CA ARG A 725 26.44 50.63 -1.96
C ARG A 725 26.06 50.25 -3.39
N ALA A 726 25.54 51.19 -4.18
CA ALA A 726 25.24 50.95 -5.59
C ALA A 726 26.50 50.64 -6.43
N ALA A 727 27.63 51.28 -6.14
CA ALA A 727 28.90 51.03 -6.83
C ALA A 727 29.48 49.64 -6.51
N GLU A 728 29.36 49.17 -5.26
CA GLU A 728 29.74 47.82 -4.82
C GLU A 728 28.92 46.74 -5.54
N LEU A 729 27.64 47.03 -5.81
CA LEU A 729 26.76 46.18 -6.60
C LEU A 729 26.98 46.30 -8.12
N GLY A 730 27.94 47.11 -8.57
CA GLY A 730 28.36 47.21 -9.96
C GLY A 730 27.79 48.39 -10.77
N SER A 731 27.12 49.36 -10.14
CA SER A 731 26.60 50.54 -10.85
C SER A 731 27.71 51.46 -11.34
N GLU A 732 27.90 51.57 -12.66
CA GLU A 732 28.85 52.51 -13.27
C GLU A 732 28.44 53.96 -13.02
N LYS A 733 27.14 54.28 -13.07
CA LYS A 733 26.62 55.62 -12.73
C LYS A 733 27.05 56.03 -11.31
N ALA A 734 26.93 55.14 -10.34
CA ALA A 734 27.34 55.41 -8.98
C ALA A 734 28.86 55.64 -8.86
N LYS A 735 29.66 54.82 -9.54
CA LYS A 735 31.13 54.99 -9.60
C LYS A 735 31.53 56.34 -10.19
N GLU A 736 30.88 56.76 -11.28
CA GLU A 736 31.10 58.07 -11.90
C GLU A 736 30.73 59.22 -10.95
N ARG A 737 29.57 59.12 -10.28
CA ARG A 737 29.12 60.11 -9.30
C ARG A 737 30.07 60.22 -8.09
N LEU A 738 30.52 59.09 -7.56
CA LEU A 738 31.50 59.09 -6.46
C LEU A 738 32.82 59.74 -6.89
N LYS A 739 33.32 59.43 -8.09
CA LYS A 739 34.54 60.04 -8.64
C LYS A 739 34.37 61.55 -8.85
N GLU A 740 33.19 62.01 -9.27
CA GLU A 740 32.88 63.43 -9.37
C GLU A 740 32.91 64.12 -7.99
N LEU A 741 32.40 63.43 -6.98
CA LEU A 741 32.27 63.92 -5.60
C LEU A 741 33.57 63.82 -4.78
N GLU A 742 34.50 62.96 -5.17
CA GLU A 742 35.75 62.66 -4.45
C GLU A 742 36.62 63.90 -4.18
N LYS A 743 36.61 64.89 -5.08
CA LYS A 743 37.37 66.15 -4.91
C LYS A 743 36.76 67.12 -3.88
N TYR A 744 35.56 66.81 -3.37
CA TYR A 744 34.85 67.60 -2.36
C TYR A 744 34.85 66.93 -0.99
N LEU A 745 35.13 65.62 -0.96
CA LEU A 745 35.40 64.84 0.25
C LEU A 745 36.85 65.06 0.70
#